data_AF-A0A3D8QN56-F1
#
_entry.id   AF-A0A3D8QN56-F1
#
_cell.length_a   1.000
_cell.length_b   1.000
_cell.length_c   1.000
_cell.angle_alpha   90.00
_cell.angle_beta   90.00
_cell.angle_gamma   90.00
#
_symmetry.space_group_name_H-M   'P 1'
#
loop_
_entity.id
_entity.type
_entity.pdbx_description
1 polymer ?
#
loop_
_entity_poly.entity_id
_entity_poly.type
_entity_poly.pdbx_seq_one_letter_code
_entity_poly.pdbx_strand_id
1 'polypeptide(L)'
;MLYSLFPRYLLLVSCVGAGALLLSSNDTLTIVDTAIQYNGESWTAYEDLTRTSGGLYFVSSSGKTRNFTRYLEQSYDPLPGTESVPFFLGLNQSEVNLALPDLLADALLANGEPVETHVRDAVPQVIFSYQSFVGNVQANDTMFVGAYGSTNNVGPLHTMDIASQSYFNYTYDGLVGGWMPTIRKVFRLSPTAENWLELIIFGDADSIEPFVTKTWFRTSLVINGKVQQQQFSREYPASPPARLEPTSEQFYAALLRSGDYWDSNVPDFSPLTLPDQSWTDITKHAFAIELLVRYGGDYPKYGFYDRNYAGSEYDGFQDIFTSSVMANLLWGRFDQAKKVIENYFIWFVSDTGDINMRGPEIPQYGLSLSLLTTYARYTGDIALLSKWKPKILAWVKILETLHDESLALQESDLNYGLIAGWSESDSCLSQNSSLYISPYWNNNANAARGLKDLSTIDIFSENAVEWATRAEIMINQTSSTLSKVIRFNMTPPYVPVLPKTSMTVRECMETESQCQQMWSHRVYAEMLQPGILPANLANQTINSMQAYGITSLGVVANVGLISPQSRDILGFISYGYAQALLLLGRVDEFILFLYSHRYHVHSRGQWIATEVAGTYGGTGDENPFCLPAEMTIPIIMRLALVLEHPDDDVLFFGRGVPAAWLETGKEISIKQAPTRWGRVDFSVQMDTKAKKVHATVVLAGSPPAKLHVKIGLLQNQTIDATMVNNQTGVLFTGDELVLDTSKFGNSVSIQVSIK
;
A
#
# COMPACT_ATOMS: atom_id res chain seq x y z
N MET A 1 -31.18 -61.74 15.81
CA MET A 1 -30.60 -62.32 14.56
C MET A 1 -29.98 -61.14 13.80
N LEU A 2 -28.70 -60.83 13.97
CA LEU A 2 -27.48 -61.45 13.42
C LEU A 2 -27.20 -61.13 11.93
N TYR A 3 -26.10 -60.38 11.74
CA TYR A 3 -25.13 -60.29 10.61
C TYR A 3 -25.59 -59.72 9.25
N SER A 4 -24.76 -59.06 8.40
CA SER A 4 -23.57 -58.20 8.50
C SER A 4 -23.06 -57.91 7.07
N LEU A 5 -22.51 -56.71 6.85
CA LEU A 5 -21.34 -56.37 6.01
C LEU A 5 -21.28 -56.76 4.50
N PHE A 6 -21.23 -55.73 3.64
CA PHE A 6 -20.37 -55.69 2.43
C PHE A 6 -19.85 -54.25 2.19
N PRO A 7 -18.55 -54.05 1.84
CA PRO A 7 -17.92 -52.74 1.75
C PRO A 7 -17.95 -52.13 0.34
N ARG A 8 -17.96 -50.78 0.29
CA ARG A 8 -17.66 -49.95 -0.89
C ARG A 8 -16.16 -49.95 -1.15
N TYR A 9 -15.72 -50.36 -2.34
CA TYR A 9 -14.42 -49.99 -2.91
C TYR A 9 -14.45 -50.05 -4.45
N LEU A 10 -13.66 -49.16 -5.05
CA LEU A 10 -13.20 -49.05 -6.44
C LEU A 10 -14.15 -48.50 -7.52
N LEU A 11 -13.99 -47.20 -7.79
CA LEU A 11 -13.82 -46.68 -9.16
C LEU A 11 -12.90 -45.44 -9.11
N LEU A 12 -11.62 -45.73 -8.92
CA LEU A 12 -10.50 -44.83 -9.23
C LEU A 12 -10.12 -45.14 -10.68
N VAL A 13 -10.65 -44.36 -11.63
CA VAL A 13 -10.22 -44.36 -13.03
C VAL A 13 -9.82 -42.93 -13.39
N SER A 14 -8.50 -42.70 -13.36
CA SER A 14 -7.71 -41.71 -14.10
C SER A 14 -8.32 -40.31 -14.34
N CYS A 15 -8.10 -39.38 -13.40
CA CYS A 15 -8.15 -37.93 -13.67
C CYS A 15 -6.83 -37.36 -14.25
N VAL A 16 -5.84 -38.21 -14.55
CA VAL A 16 -4.48 -37.81 -14.95
C VAL A 16 -4.41 -37.25 -16.39
N GLY A 17 -5.43 -37.48 -17.23
CA GLY A 17 -5.44 -37.03 -18.63
C GLY A 17 -6.29 -35.80 -18.96
N ALA A 18 -7.18 -35.36 -18.07
CA ALA A 18 -8.21 -34.37 -18.43
C ALA A 18 -7.66 -32.93 -18.56
N GLY A 19 -6.75 -32.50 -17.67
CA GLY A 19 -6.18 -31.15 -17.71
C GLY A 19 -5.29 -30.89 -18.94
N ALA A 20 -4.47 -31.87 -19.32
CA ALA A 20 -3.61 -31.80 -20.49
C ALA A 20 -4.42 -31.87 -21.81
N LEU A 21 -5.49 -32.69 -21.87
CA LEU A 21 -6.39 -32.72 -23.03
C LEU A 21 -7.22 -31.43 -23.18
N LEU A 22 -7.65 -30.81 -22.08
CA LEU A 22 -8.43 -29.57 -22.12
C LEU A 22 -7.61 -28.38 -22.66
N LEU A 23 -6.33 -28.26 -22.30
CA LEU A 23 -5.46 -27.18 -22.82
C LEU A 23 -4.96 -27.46 -24.24
N SER A 24 -4.66 -28.72 -24.58
CA SER A 24 -4.19 -29.08 -25.94
C SER A 24 -5.29 -29.10 -27.02
N SER A 25 -6.57 -29.11 -26.62
CA SER A 25 -7.72 -28.98 -27.54
C SER A 25 -8.14 -27.53 -27.82
N ASN A 26 -7.45 -26.55 -27.22
CA ASN A 26 -7.77 -25.14 -27.38
C ASN A 26 -6.93 -24.54 -28.50
N ASP A 27 -7.52 -24.36 -29.69
CA ASP A 27 -6.87 -23.87 -30.93
C ASP A 27 -6.18 -22.50 -30.79
N THR A 28 -6.29 -21.83 -29.63
CA THR A 28 -5.69 -20.53 -29.33
C THR A 28 -4.35 -20.60 -28.60
N LEU A 29 -3.95 -21.76 -28.07
CA LEU A 29 -2.70 -21.90 -27.29
C LEU A 29 -1.52 -22.35 -28.16
N THR A 30 -0.43 -21.60 -28.11
CA THR A 30 0.83 -21.89 -28.79
C THR A 30 1.81 -22.57 -27.84
N ILE A 31 2.34 -23.73 -28.21
CA ILE A 31 3.45 -24.36 -27.48
C ILE A 31 4.70 -23.52 -27.69
N VAL A 32 5.30 -23.05 -26.60
CA VAL A 32 6.53 -22.23 -26.63
C VAL A 32 7.77 -23.01 -26.17
N ASP A 33 7.60 -24.10 -25.42
CA ASP A 33 8.67 -25.05 -25.07
C ASP A 33 8.11 -26.41 -24.60
N THR A 34 8.80 -27.52 -24.87
CA THR A 34 8.43 -28.88 -24.43
C THR A 34 9.53 -29.62 -23.66
N ALA A 35 10.72 -29.04 -23.55
CA ALA A 35 11.92 -29.69 -23.00
C ALA A 35 12.18 -29.35 -21.53
N ILE A 36 11.40 -28.43 -20.94
CA ILE A 36 11.55 -27.93 -19.57
C ILE A 36 11.64 -29.07 -18.55
N GLN A 37 12.76 -29.16 -17.82
CA GLN A 37 12.88 -30.03 -16.65
C GLN A 37 12.77 -29.22 -15.37
N TYR A 38 11.82 -29.58 -14.50
CA TYR A 38 11.64 -28.90 -13.22
C TYR A 38 11.03 -29.82 -12.16
N ASN A 39 11.64 -29.84 -10.96
CA ASN A 39 11.24 -30.69 -9.83
C ASN A 39 11.05 -32.17 -10.20
N GLY A 40 11.95 -32.71 -11.03
CA GLY A 40 11.96 -34.11 -11.44
C GLY A 40 10.87 -34.49 -12.46
N GLU A 41 10.18 -33.51 -13.03
CA GLU A 41 9.17 -33.71 -14.07
C GLU A 41 9.52 -32.92 -15.34
N SER A 42 9.06 -33.42 -16.49
CA SER A 42 9.11 -32.66 -17.74
C SER A 42 7.87 -31.79 -17.85
N TRP A 43 8.02 -30.55 -18.33
CA TRP A 43 6.93 -29.59 -18.46
C TRP A 43 6.83 -29.07 -19.91
N THR A 44 5.61 -28.74 -20.32
CA THR A 44 5.33 -28.03 -21.55
C THR A 44 4.77 -26.65 -21.23
N ALA A 45 5.33 -25.61 -21.82
CA ALA A 45 4.86 -24.24 -21.70
C ALA A 45 3.98 -23.86 -22.91
N TYR A 46 2.84 -23.23 -22.62
CA TYR A 46 1.85 -22.77 -23.58
C TYR A 46 1.57 -21.28 -23.37
N GLU A 47 1.42 -20.53 -24.45
CA GLU A 47 0.97 -19.13 -24.40
C GLU A 47 -0.25 -18.91 -25.29
N ASP A 48 -1.21 -18.13 -24.78
CA ASP A 48 -2.21 -17.50 -25.65
C ASP A 48 -1.56 -16.28 -26.30
N LEU A 49 -1.10 -16.43 -27.54
CA LEU A 49 -0.49 -15.35 -28.32
C LEU A 49 -1.49 -14.63 -29.21
N THR A 50 -2.80 -14.89 -29.08
CA THR A 50 -3.81 -14.20 -29.91
C THR A 50 -4.10 -12.77 -29.42
N ARG A 51 -3.65 -12.44 -28.21
CA ARG A 51 -3.88 -11.15 -27.54
C ARG A 51 -2.76 -10.88 -26.54
N THR A 52 -2.48 -9.61 -26.30
CA THR A 52 -1.45 -9.20 -25.33
C THR A 52 -1.79 -9.63 -23.90
N SER A 53 -3.05 -9.81 -23.54
CA SER A 53 -3.46 -10.28 -22.21
C SER A 53 -3.51 -11.81 -22.07
N GLY A 54 -3.04 -12.56 -23.07
CA GLY A 54 -3.13 -14.02 -23.08
C GLY A 54 -2.25 -14.67 -22.01
N GLY A 55 -2.76 -15.73 -21.37
CA GLY A 55 -2.09 -16.40 -20.25
C GLY A 55 -0.84 -17.20 -20.65
N LEU A 56 0.02 -17.47 -19.67
CA LEU A 56 1.16 -18.38 -19.78
C LEU A 56 0.92 -19.59 -18.87
N TYR A 57 0.81 -20.77 -19.47
CA TYR A 57 0.48 -22.01 -18.79
C TYR A 57 1.62 -23.01 -18.88
N PHE A 58 1.82 -23.76 -17.81
CA PHE A 58 2.76 -24.86 -17.73
C PHE A 58 1.99 -26.12 -17.38
N VAL A 59 2.27 -27.22 -18.09
CA VAL A 59 1.66 -28.53 -17.82
C VAL A 59 2.77 -29.56 -17.69
N SER A 60 2.83 -30.26 -16.56
CA SER A 60 3.84 -31.28 -16.32
C SER A 60 3.45 -32.62 -16.92
N SER A 61 4.42 -33.53 -17.05
CA SER A 61 4.22 -34.91 -17.50
C SER A 61 3.30 -35.72 -16.58
N SER A 62 3.14 -35.30 -15.32
CA SER A 62 2.19 -35.89 -14.37
C SER A 62 0.80 -35.23 -14.38
N GLY A 63 0.61 -34.18 -15.18
CA GLY A 63 -0.64 -33.43 -15.30
C GLY A 63 -0.79 -32.26 -14.32
N LYS A 64 0.26 -31.89 -13.57
CA LYS A 64 0.24 -30.67 -12.75
C LYS A 64 0.21 -29.45 -13.66
N THR A 65 -0.52 -28.42 -13.25
CA THR A 65 -0.62 -27.17 -14.02
C THR A 65 -0.16 -25.99 -13.20
N ARG A 66 0.58 -25.06 -13.82
CA ARG A 66 0.84 -23.73 -13.28
C ARG A 66 0.40 -22.68 -14.29
N ASN A 67 -0.31 -21.66 -13.83
CA ASN A 67 -0.73 -20.53 -14.64
C ASN A 67 -0.06 -19.27 -14.11
N PHE A 68 0.62 -18.53 -14.98
CA PHE A 68 1.02 -17.17 -14.72
C PHE A 68 0.14 -16.24 -15.54
N THR A 69 -0.65 -15.43 -14.84
CA THR A 69 -1.32 -14.28 -15.45
C THR A 69 -0.27 -13.34 -16.04
N ARG A 70 -0.61 -12.64 -17.12
CA ARG A 70 0.29 -11.69 -17.76
C ARG A 70 -0.37 -10.33 -17.74
N TYR A 71 -0.37 -9.73 -16.55
CA TYR A 71 -0.99 -8.44 -16.31
C TYR A 71 -0.31 -7.36 -17.16
N LEU A 72 -1.07 -6.37 -17.59
CA LEU A 72 -0.59 -5.19 -18.30
C LEU A 72 -1.51 -4.01 -18.02
N GLU A 73 -0.91 -2.85 -17.80
CA GLU A 73 -1.55 -1.55 -17.86
C GLU A 73 -0.87 -0.70 -18.94
N GLN A 74 -1.62 0.27 -19.48
CA GLN A 74 -1.07 1.26 -20.39
C GLN A 74 -0.13 2.19 -19.62
N SER A 75 1.12 2.34 -20.08
CA SER A 75 2.15 3.16 -19.40
C SER A 75 2.56 4.42 -20.18
N TYR A 76 1.68 4.87 -21.08
CA TYR A 76 1.73 6.17 -21.74
C TYR A 76 0.40 6.90 -21.52
N ASP A 77 0.41 8.21 -21.65
CA ASP A 77 -0.80 9.03 -21.53
C ASP A 77 -1.91 8.57 -22.50
N PRO A 78 -3.19 8.62 -22.08
CA PRO A 78 -4.30 8.38 -23.00
C PRO A 78 -4.15 9.19 -24.29
N LEU A 79 -4.50 8.58 -25.43
CA LEU A 79 -4.52 9.32 -26.68
C LEU A 79 -5.63 10.38 -26.65
N PRO A 80 -5.43 11.56 -27.25
CA PRO A 80 -6.45 12.61 -27.29
C PRO A 80 -7.80 12.08 -27.77
N GLY A 81 -8.84 12.29 -26.96
CA GLY A 81 -10.21 11.80 -27.20
C GLY A 81 -10.47 10.36 -26.76
N THR A 82 -9.54 9.70 -26.07
CA THR A 82 -9.71 8.35 -25.49
C THR A 82 -9.71 8.35 -23.95
N GLU A 83 -9.28 9.45 -23.35
CA GLU A 83 -9.40 9.73 -21.93
C GLU A 83 -10.86 9.77 -21.49
N SER A 84 -11.13 9.33 -20.26
CA SER A 84 -12.47 9.41 -19.67
C SER A 84 -12.86 10.84 -19.28
N VAL A 85 -11.85 11.68 -19.00
CA VAL A 85 -11.96 13.11 -18.72
C VAL A 85 -10.74 13.82 -19.30
N PRO A 86 -10.85 15.07 -19.79
CA PRO A 86 -9.68 15.84 -20.20
C PRO A 86 -8.73 16.04 -19.01
N PHE A 87 -7.42 16.17 -19.29
CA PHE A 87 -6.45 16.49 -18.24
C PHE A 87 -6.84 17.76 -17.49
N PHE A 88 -6.54 17.76 -16.20
CA PHE A 88 -6.98 18.76 -15.22
C PHE A 88 -8.49 18.99 -15.22
N LEU A 89 -9.28 18.00 -15.68
CA LEU A 89 -10.73 18.08 -15.83
C LEU A 89 -11.17 19.24 -16.73
N GLY A 90 -10.30 19.69 -17.63
CA GLY A 90 -10.50 20.85 -18.50
C GLY A 90 -10.28 22.21 -17.82
N LEU A 91 -9.85 22.22 -16.55
CA LEU A 91 -9.44 23.43 -15.84
C LEU A 91 -8.06 23.89 -16.31
N ASN A 92 -7.73 25.16 -16.05
CA ASN A 92 -6.39 25.67 -16.32
C ASN A 92 -5.38 25.07 -15.31
N GLN A 93 -4.37 24.37 -15.81
CA GLN A 93 -3.32 23.74 -15.00
C GLN A 93 -2.67 24.73 -14.01
N SER A 94 -2.30 25.93 -14.47
CA SER A 94 -1.65 26.91 -13.60
C SER A 94 -2.59 27.39 -12.51
N GLU A 95 -3.88 27.58 -12.81
CA GLU A 95 -4.86 27.97 -11.78
C GLU A 95 -5.07 26.86 -10.76
N VAL A 96 -5.14 25.60 -11.20
CA VAL A 96 -5.23 24.42 -10.32
C VAL A 96 -4.03 24.33 -9.37
N ASN A 97 -2.82 24.47 -9.91
CA ASN A 97 -1.61 24.29 -9.11
C ASN A 97 -1.32 25.46 -8.16
N LEU A 98 -1.72 26.69 -8.52
CA LEU A 98 -1.57 27.88 -7.68
C LEU A 98 -2.69 28.03 -6.65
N ALA A 99 -3.83 27.36 -6.82
CA ALA A 99 -4.95 27.45 -5.90
C ALA A 99 -4.62 26.87 -4.53
N LEU A 100 -5.13 27.49 -3.46
CA LEU A 100 -5.07 26.91 -2.12
C LEU A 100 -6.01 25.68 -2.00
N PRO A 101 -7.30 25.75 -2.40
CA PRO A 101 -8.16 24.57 -2.41
C PRO A 101 -7.68 23.52 -3.43
N ASP A 102 -7.96 22.24 -3.16
CA ASP A 102 -7.71 21.15 -4.09
C ASP A 102 -8.82 21.05 -5.15
N LEU A 103 -8.71 21.89 -6.20
CA LEU A 103 -9.74 22.03 -7.23
C LEU A 103 -10.05 20.73 -7.98
N LEU A 104 -9.06 19.82 -8.11
CA LEU A 104 -9.28 18.54 -8.78
C LEU A 104 -10.06 17.59 -7.88
N ALA A 105 -9.76 17.54 -6.57
CA ALA A 105 -10.54 16.76 -5.63
C ALA A 105 -11.99 17.25 -5.55
N ASP A 106 -12.19 18.57 -5.45
CA ASP A 106 -13.52 19.19 -5.41
C ASP A 106 -14.36 18.80 -6.64
N ALA A 107 -13.74 18.82 -7.83
CA ALA A 107 -14.41 18.46 -9.08
C ALA A 107 -14.69 16.95 -9.20
N LEU A 108 -13.77 16.09 -8.74
CA LEU A 108 -13.94 14.63 -8.76
C LEU A 108 -15.01 14.15 -7.75
N LEU A 109 -15.18 14.86 -6.64
CA LEU A 109 -16.15 14.56 -5.58
C LEU A 109 -17.49 15.29 -5.74
N ALA A 110 -17.63 16.15 -6.75
CA ALA A 110 -18.82 17.01 -6.93
C ALA A 110 -20.14 16.24 -7.01
N ASN A 111 -20.10 14.96 -7.38
CA ASN A 111 -21.27 14.09 -7.53
C ASN A 111 -21.31 12.93 -6.50
N GLY A 112 -20.47 12.96 -5.45
CA GLY A 112 -20.32 11.89 -4.45
C GLY A 112 -19.10 11.01 -4.73
N GLU A 113 -19.24 9.69 -4.54
CA GLU A 113 -18.18 8.70 -4.78
C GLU A 113 -17.51 8.91 -6.16
N PRO A 114 -16.17 9.03 -6.22
CA PRO A 114 -15.47 9.36 -7.46
C PRO A 114 -15.43 8.15 -8.41
N VAL A 115 -15.42 8.43 -9.71
CA VAL A 115 -15.28 7.39 -10.75
C VAL A 115 -13.80 7.06 -10.95
N GLU A 116 -13.42 5.79 -10.75
CA GLU A 116 -12.02 5.31 -10.81
C GLU A 116 -11.30 5.73 -12.10
N THR A 117 -11.95 5.61 -13.26
CA THR A 117 -11.35 5.99 -14.55
C THR A 117 -11.14 7.50 -14.69
N HIS A 118 -12.05 8.33 -14.13
CA HIS A 118 -11.89 9.78 -14.13
C HIS A 118 -10.70 10.19 -13.26
N VAL A 119 -10.52 9.56 -12.10
CA VAL A 119 -9.36 9.80 -11.23
C VAL A 119 -8.08 9.40 -11.96
N ARG A 120 -8.06 8.22 -12.59
CA ARG A 120 -6.91 7.71 -13.37
C ARG A 120 -6.45 8.68 -14.47
N ASP A 121 -7.40 9.31 -15.17
CA ASP A 121 -7.12 10.19 -16.32
C ASP A 121 -7.07 11.68 -15.95
N ALA A 122 -7.24 12.04 -14.67
CA ALA A 122 -7.36 13.43 -14.22
C ALA A 122 -6.10 14.27 -14.48
N VAL A 123 -4.92 13.67 -14.43
CA VAL A 123 -3.64 14.33 -14.71
C VAL A 123 -2.77 13.42 -15.59
N PRO A 124 -1.78 13.96 -16.33
CA PRO A 124 -0.86 13.15 -17.10
C PRO A 124 -0.03 12.23 -16.20
N GLN A 125 0.37 11.08 -16.73
CA GLN A 125 1.25 10.15 -16.03
C GLN A 125 2.65 10.73 -15.87
N VAL A 126 3.27 10.37 -14.75
CA VAL A 126 4.71 10.54 -14.59
C VAL A 126 5.41 9.33 -15.21
N ILE A 127 6.23 9.56 -16.22
CA ILE A 127 6.94 8.50 -16.95
C ILE A 127 8.42 8.55 -16.56
N PHE A 128 8.87 7.62 -15.73
CA PHE A 128 10.24 7.64 -15.20
C PHE A 128 11.28 7.11 -16.20
N SER A 129 12.50 7.67 -16.18
CA SER A 129 13.66 7.12 -16.90
C SER A 129 13.97 5.68 -16.46
N TYR A 130 13.87 5.44 -15.15
CA TYR A 130 13.96 4.13 -14.50
C TYR A 130 12.57 3.73 -14.00
N GLN A 131 11.92 2.81 -14.70
CA GLN A 131 10.50 2.51 -14.46
C GLN A 131 10.28 1.45 -13.38
N SER A 132 11.28 0.59 -13.12
CA SER A 132 11.16 -0.50 -12.14
C SER A 132 12.53 -1.09 -11.77
N PHE A 133 12.52 -2.11 -10.92
CA PHE A 133 13.68 -2.92 -10.55
C PHE A 133 13.27 -4.38 -10.31
N VAL A 134 14.24 -5.29 -10.34
CA VAL A 134 14.08 -6.72 -10.04
C VAL A 134 15.17 -7.21 -9.09
N GLY A 135 14.90 -8.32 -8.41
CA GLY A 135 15.81 -8.85 -7.40
C GLY A 135 15.38 -10.21 -6.89
N ASN A 136 16.10 -10.66 -5.87
CA ASN A 136 15.71 -11.75 -4.99
C ASN A 136 16.02 -11.31 -3.55
N VAL A 137 15.48 -12.02 -2.56
CA VAL A 137 15.62 -11.72 -1.13
C VAL A 137 17.07 -11.90 -0.63
N GLN A 138 17.88 -12.72 -1.30
CA GLN A 138 19.26 -13.02 -0.87
C GLN A 138 20.25 -11.91 -1.24
N ALA A 139 19.96 -11.14 -2.28
CA ALA A 139 20.82 -10.07 -2.73
C ALA A 139 20.77 -8.88 -1.76
N ASN A 140 21.92 -8.23 -1.57
CA ASN A 140 22.02 -6.92 -0.94
C ASN A 140 21.98 -5.82 -2.01
N ASP A 141 21.31 -6.07 -3.13
CA ASP A 141 21.20 -5.15 -4.26
C ASP A 141 19.96 -5.47 -5.10
N THR A 142 19.56 -4.49 -5.90
CA THR A 142 18.44 -4.57 -6.84
C THR A 142 18.94 -4.20 -8.24
N MET A 143 18.48 -4.90 -9.28
CA MET A 143 18.77 -4.53 -10.67
C MET A 143 17.68 -3.62 -11.21
N PHE A 144 18.01 -2.35 -11.46
CA PHE A 144 17.07 -1.43 -12.11
C PHE A 144 16.75 -1.88 -13.54
N VAL A 145 15.57 -1.46 -14.00
CA VAL A 145 15.05 -1.72 -15.34
C VAL A 145 14.57 -0.40 -15.92
N GLY A 146 15.25 0.05 -16.99
CA GLY A 146 14.90 1.26 -17.72
C GLY A 146 13.60 1.12 -18.52
N ALA A 147 13.13 2.23 -19.10
CA ALA A 147 11.86 2.25 -19.85
C ALA A 147 11.78 1.21 -20.98
N TYR A 148 12.90 0.95 -21.66
CA TYR A 148 13.01 -0.05 -22.73
C TYR A 148 13.42 -1.44 -22.24
N GLY A 149 13.42 -1.65 -20.92
CA GLY A 149 13.76 -2.92 -20.30
C GLY A 149 15.25 -3.22 -20.17
N SER A 150 16.11 -2.28 -20.55
CA SER A 150 17.55 -2.41 -20.36
C SER A 150 17.95 -2.31 -18.90
N THR A 151 18.97 -3.05 -18.54
CA THR A 151 19.71 -2.91 -17.28
C THR A 151 21.12 -2.41 -17.59
N ASN A 152 21.92 -2.12 -16.56
CA ASN A 152 23.34 -1.79 -16.79
C ASN A 152 24.12 -2.95 -17.42
N ASN A 153 23.60 -4.18 -17.32
CA ASN A 153 24.31 -5.36 -17.78
C ASN A 153 23.77 -5.88 -19.12
N VAL A 154 22.48 -5.69 -19.44
CA VAL A 154 21.84 -6.24 -20.64
C VAL A 154 20.97 -5.19 -21.32
N GLY A 155 21.16 -5.00 -22.63
CA GLY A 155 20.23 -4.30 -23.53
C GLY A 155 19.39 -5.32 -24.31
N PRO A 156 18.22 -5.74 -23.80
CA PRO A 156 17.51 -6.93 -24.31
C PRO A 156 16.86 -6.75 -25.69
N LEU A 157 16.87 -5.53 -26.22
CA LEU A 157 16.28 -5.18 -27.52
C LEU A 157 17.30 -5.02 -28.66
N HIS A 158 18.61 -4.99 -28.38
CA HIS A 158 19.65 -4.63 -29.36
C HIS A 158 19.75 -5.57 -30.58
N THR A 159 19.27 -6.79 -30.42
CA THR A 159 19.34 -7.90 -31.38
C THR A 159 18.00 -8.17 -32.06
N MET A 160 16.95 -7.45 -31.68
CA MET A 160 15.62 -7.60 -32.26
C MET A 160 15.53 -6.81 -33.57
N ASP A 161 14.92 -7.41 -34.59
CA ASP A 161 14.65 -6.72 -35.86
C ASP A 161 13.41 -5.82 -35.71
N ILE A 162 13.62 -4.64 -35.12
CA ILE A 162 12.57 -3.65 -34.89
C ILE A 162 12.57 -2.67 -36.06
N ALA A 163 11.64 -2.85 -36.99
CA ALA A 163 11.54 -2.06 -38.22
C ALA A 163 11.22 -0.55 -37.99
N SER A 164 10.79 -0.14 -36.79
CA SER A 164 10.41 1.25 -36.50
C SER A 164 10.59 1.64 -35.04
N GLN A 165 11.09 2.85 -34.79
CA GLN A 165 11.11 3.45 -33.44
C GLN A 165 9.70 3.71 -32.88
N SER A 166 8.65 3.70 -33.72
CA SER A 166 7.26 3.92 -33.27
C SER A 166 6.74 2.87 -32.29
N TYR A 167 7.38 1.69 -32.19
CA TYR A 167 7.05 0.69 -31.16
C TYR A 167 7.14 1.25 -29.74
N PHE A 168 8.02 2.24 -29.53
CA PHE A 168 8.30 2.83 -28.23
C PHE A 168 7.30 3.91 -27.81
N ASN A 169 6.37 4.30 -28.70
CA ASN A 169 5.34 5.29 -28.38
C ASN A 169 4.12 4.68 -27.69
N TYR A 170 3.93 3.36 -27.77
CA TYR A 170 2.77 2.67 -27.23
C TYR A 170 3.22 1.52 -26.34
N THR A 171 3.57 1.87 -25.10
CA THR A 171 4.11 0.98 -24.09
C THR A 171 3.02 0.47 -23.13
N TYR A 172 3.18 -0.77 -22.71
CA TYR A 172 2.36 -1.38 -21.68
C TYR A 172 3.29 -2.05 -20.69
N ASP A 173 3.10 -1.74 -19.42
CA ASP A 173 3.90 -2.27 -18.32
C ASP A 173 3.04 -3.20 -17.48
N GLY A 174 3.65 -4.22 -16.89
CA GLY A 174 2.92 -5.22 -16.15
C GLY A 174 3.80 -6.20 -15.41
N LEU A 175 3.15 -7.22 -14.85
CA LEU A 175 3.79 -8.30 -14.11
C LEU A 175 3.31 -9.66 -14.64
N VAL A 176 4.23 -10.61 -14.70
CA VAL A 176 3.92 -12.03 -14.88
C VAL A 176 3.59 -12.62 -13.51
N GLY A 177 2.55 -13.43 -13.42
CA GLY A 177 2.01 -13.95 -12.15
C GLY A 177 1.15 -12.95 -11.38
N GLY A 178 0.92 -11.75 -11.92
CA GLY A 178 0.03 -10.73 -11.36
C GLY A 178 0.70 -9.85 -10.31
N TRP A 179 1.39 -10.46 -9.33
CA TRP A 179 1.93 -9.74 -8.16
C TRP A 179 3.41 -10.00 -7.88
N MET A 180 4.01 -11.06 -8.44
CA MET A 180 5.44 -11.33 -8.21
C MET A 180 6.28 -10.32 -9.01
N PRO A 181 7.51 -9.96 -8.56
CA PRO A 181 8.38 -8.99 -9.23
C PRO A 181 9.07 -9.60 -10.46
N THR A 182 8.25 -10.12 -11.37
CA THR A 182 8.60 -10.56 -12.73
C THR A 182 8.00 -9.56 -13.70
N ILE A 183 8.82 -8.60 -14.11
CA ILE A 183 8.44 -7.51 -14.99
C ILE A 183 8.05 -8.04 -16.36
N ARG A 184 6.97 -7.47 -16.89
CA ARG A 184 6.55 -7.59 -18.28
C ARG A 184 6.48 -6.21 -18.92
N LYS A 185 7.09 -6.05 -20.10
CA LYS A 185 6.94 -4.86 -20.94
C LYS A 185 6.46 -5.27 -22.32
N VAL A 186 5.51 -4.52 -22.89
CA VAL A 186 4.98 -4.74 -24.23
C VAL A 186 5.02 -3.42 -25.02
N PHE A 187 5.52 -3.49 -26.25
CA PHE A 187 5.68 -2.37 -27.16
C PHE A 187 4.89 -2.64 -28.44
N ARG A 188 4.14 -1.65 -28.94
CA ARG A 188 3.27 -1.79 -30.12
C ARG A 188 3.45 -0.63 -31.09
N LEU A 189 3.23 -0.87 -32.39
CA LEU A 189 3.27 0.18 -33.41
C LEU A 189 2.12 1.20 -33.30
N SER A 190 1.00 0.77 -32.73
CA SER A 190 -0.18 1.58 -32.45
C SER A 190 -0.98 0.94 -31.31
N PRO A 191 -1.95 1.65 -30.70
CA PRO A 191 -2.80 1.09 -29.65
C PRO A 191 -3.66 -0.09 -30.11
N THR A 192 -3.84 -0.26 -31.42
CA THR A 192 -4.67 -1.31 -32.04
C THR A 192 -3.84 -2.36 -32.79
N ALA A 193 -2.52 -2.21 -32.89
CA ALA A 193 -1.66 -3.13 -33.62
C ALA A 193 -1.68 -4.55 -33.01
N GLU A 194 -2.04 -5.56 -33.80
CA GLU A 194 -2.07 -6.96 -33.34
C GLU A 194 -0.69 -7.59 -33.16
N ASN A 195 0.35 -6.91 -33.64
CA ASN A 195 1.74 -7.33 -33.48
C ASN A 195 2.38 -6.55 -32.33
N TRP A 196 3.24 -7.21 -31.57
CA TRP A 196 3.93 -6.58 -30.46
C TRP A 196 5.31 -7.17 -30.22
N LEU A 197 6.16 -6.35 -29.63
CA LEU A 197 7.41 -6.77 -29.00
C LEU A 197 7.15 -6.92 -27.50
N GLU A 198 7.64 -7.99 -26.91
CA GLU A 198 7.51 -8.26 -25.49
C GLU A 198 8.86 -8.52 -24.84
N LEU A 199 8.98 -8.08 -23.60
CA LEU A 199 10.05 -8.42 -22.69
C LEU A 199 9.51 -8.98 -21.37
N ILE A 200 10.12 -10.06 -20.87
CA ILE A 200 9.95 -10.56 -19.51
C ILE A 200 11.30 -10.53 -18.78
N ILE A 201 11.33 -9.98 -17.57
CA ILE A 201 12.54 -9.81 -16.74
C ILE A 201 12.27 -10.21 -15.30
N PHE A 202 13.16 -10.97 -14.67
CA PHE A 202 13.10 -11.26 -13.24
C PHE A 202 14.48 -11.54 -12.63
N GLY A 203 14.60 -11.37 -11.32
CA GLY A 203 15.77 -11.77 -10.56
C GLY A 203 15.89 -13.29 -10.47
N ASP A 204 17.11 -13.82 -10.60
CA ASP A 204 17.39 -15.24 -10.53
C ASP A 204 17.19 -15.77 -9.11
N ALA A 205 16.18 -16.62 -8.91
CA ALA A 205 15.83 -17.18 -7.60
C ALA A 205 16.94 -18.06 -7.00
N ASP A 206 17.83 -18.60 -7.84
CA ASP A 206 18.93 -19.47 -7.41
C ASP A 206 20.20 -18.66 -7.04
N SER A 207 20.24 -17.36 -7.33
CA SER A 207 21.41 -16.54 -7.08
C SER A 207 21.57 -16.22 -5.60
N ILE A 208 22.75 -16.55 -5.06
CA ILE A 208 23.15 -16.20 -3.69
C ILE A 208 24.25 -15.12 -3.67
N GLU A 209 24.54 -14.51 -4.83
CA GLU A 209 25.56 -13.45 -4.90
C GLU A 209 25.04 -12.18 -4.22
N PRO A 210 25.78 -11.61 -3.24
CA PRO A 210 25.26 -10.52 -2.43
C PRO A 210 25.20 -9.17 -3.15
N PHE A 211 26.06 -8.90 -4.14
CA PHE A 211 26.22 -7.54 -4.70
C PHE A 211 25.91 -7.44 -6.19
N VAL A 212 25.53 -8.54 -6.83
CA VAL A 212 25.11 -8.52 -8.23
C VAL A 212 23.85 -9.34 -8.36
N THR A 213 22.74 -8.63 -8.56
CA THR A 213 21.47 -9.26 -8.90
C THR A 213 21.55 -9.89 -10.29
N LYS A 214 21.63 -11.22 -10.34
CA LYS A 214 21.51 -11.99 -11.58
C LYS A 214 20.09 -11.87 -12.10
N THR A 215 19.93 -11.67 -13.39
CA THR A 215 18.64 -11.42 -14.02
C THR A 215 18.43 -12.32 -15.24
N TRP A 216 17.21 -12.76 -15.44
CA TRP A 216 16.75 -13.50 -16.61
C TRP A 216 15.96 -12.58 -17.53
N PHE A 217 16.17 -12.71 -18.84
CA PHE A 217 15.46 -11.97 -19.87
C PHE A 217 14.89 -12.91 -20.91
N ARG A 218 13.67 -12.62 -21.35
CA ARG A 218 13.12 -13.11 -22.61
C ARG A 218 12.56 -11.96 -23.42
N THR A 219 13.07 -11.79 -24.63
CA THR A 219 12.52 -10.87 -25.63
C THR A 219 11.80 -11.66 -26.71
N SER A 220 10.64 -11.20 -27.18
CA SER A 220 9.86 -11.89 -28.22
C SER A 220 9.15 -10.91 -29.14
N LEU A 221 9.30 -11.08 -30.45
CA LEU A 221 8.48 -10.41 -31.47
C LEU A 221 7.34 -11.33 -31.86
N VAL A 222 6.11 -10.91 -31.58
CA VAL A 222 4.88 -11.65 -31.90
C VAL A 222 4.21 -11.00 -33.10
N ILE A 223 3.98 -11.79 -34.15
CA ILE A 223 3.26 -11.37 -35.37
C ILE A 223 2.18 -12.38 -35.69
N ASN A 224 0.95 -11.91 -35.89
CA ASN A 224 -0.22 -12.75 -36.21
C ASN A 224 -0.37 -13.94 -35.24
N GLY A 225 -0.20 -13.67 -33.96
CA GLY A 225 -0.27 -14.65 -32.87
C GLY A 225 0.80 -15.74 -32.87
N LYS A 226 1.95 -15.49 -33.48
CA LYS A 226 3.10 -16.40 -33.49
C LYS A 226 4.38 -15.68 -33.15
N VAL A 227 5.26 -16.35 -32.41
CA VAL A 227 6.63 -15.87 -32.14
C VAL A 227 7.43 -15.93 -33.45
N GLN A 228 7.86 -14.77 -33.96
CA GLN A 228 8.71 -14.66 -35.15
C GLN A 228 10.19 -14.64 -34.80
N GLN A 229 10.53 -13.95 -33.72
CA GLN A 229 11.88 -13.87 -33.18
C GLN A 229 11.79 -13.96 -31.66
N GLN A 230 12.70 -14.70 -31.05
CA GLN A 230 12.81 -14.80 -29.61
C GLN A 230 14.26 -14.94 -29.20
N GLN A 231 14.60 -14.30 -28.09
CA GLN A 231 15.91 -14.39 -27.48
C GLN A 231 15.78 -14.50 -25.97
N PHE A 232 16.72 -15.25 -25.40
CA PHE A 232 16.91 -15.36 -23.97
C PHE A 232 18.30 -14.84 -23.64
N SER A 233 18.43 -14.16 -22.51
CA SER A 233 19.72 -13.73 -21.98
C SER A 233 19.70 -13.83 -20.46
N ARG A 234 20.89 -13.97 -19.87
CA ARG A 234 21.05 -14.05 -18.41
C ARG A 234 22.24 -13.23 -17.98
N GLU A 235 21.98 -12.28 -17.08
CA GLU A 235 22.94 -11.38 -16.44
C GLU A 235 23.75 -10.49 -17.39
N TYR A 236 24.44 -11.03 -18.40
CA TYR A 236 25.26 -10.33 -19.37
C TYR A 236 25.05 -10.93 -20.78
N PRO A 237 25.40 -10.21 -21.86
CA PRO A 237 25.39 -10.75 -23.22
C PRO A 237 26.30 -11.98 -23.37
N ALA A 238 25.97 -12.87 -24.31
CA ALA A 238 26.84 -13.98 -24.66
C ALA A 238 28.24 -13.52 -25.07
N SER A 239 29.24 -14.29 -24.64
CA SER A 239 30.65 -14.14 -24.98
C SER A 239 31.22 -15.55 -25.26
N PRO A 240 30.92 -16.13 -26.43
CA PRO A 240 31.32 -17.49 -26.76
C PRO A 240 32.86 -17.64 -26.82
N PRO A 241 33.38 -18.86 -26.56
CA PRO A 241 32.64 -20.08 -26.25
C PRO A 241 32.22 -20.20 -24.77
N ALA A 242 32.73 -19.33 -23.89
CA ALA A 242 32.62 -19.50 -22.44
C ALA A 242 31.24 -19.13 -21.87
N ARG A 243 30.57 -18.12 -22.45
CA ARG A 243 29.23 -17.69 -22.05
C ARG A 243 28.32 -17.76 -23.27
N LEU A 244 27.43 -18.74 -23.30
CA LEU A 244 26.42 -18.90 -24.34
C LEU A 244 25.12 -18.22 -23.91
N GLU A 245 24.26 -17.87 -24.88
CA GLU A 245 22.90 -17.46 -24.55
C GLU A 245 22.15 -18.65 -23.90
N PRO A 246 21.31 -18.39 -22.88
CA PRO A 246 20.47 -19.43 -22.31
C PRO A 246 19.51 -20.03 -23.32
N THR A 247 19.11 -21.28 -23.10
CA THR A 247 18.03 -21.91 -23.88
C THR A 247 16.66 -21.51 -23.34
N SER A 248 15.61 -21.70 -24.16
CA SER A 248 14.21 -21.55 -23.73
C SER A 248 13.88 -22.45 -22.54
N GLU A 249 14.35 -23.70 -22.57
CA GLU A 249 14.23 -24.68 -21.48
C GLU A 249 14.73 -24.10 -20.15
N GLN A 250 15.93 -23.52 -20.16
CA GLN A 250 16.56 -22.95 -18.97
C GLN A 250 15.77 -21.74 -18.42
N PHE A 251 15.35 -20.83 -19.31
CA PHE A 251 14.56 -19.66 -18.93
C PHE A 251 13.22 -20.07 -18.30
N TYR A 252 12.47 -20.96 -18.93
CA TYR A 252 11.16 -21.37 -18.45
C TYR A 252 11.24 -22.20 -17.16
N ALA A 253 12.29 -23.01 -16.99
CA ALA A 253 12.57 -23.68 -15.72
C ALA A 253 12.90 -22.65 -14.61
N ALA A 254 13.67 -21.59 -14.93
CA ALA A 254 13.96 -20.51 -14.00
C ALA A 254 12.71 -19.69 -13.64
N LEU A 255 11.79 -19.48 -14.58
CA LEU A 255 10.52 -18.80 -14.32
C LEU A 255 9.61 -19.64 -13.40
N LEU A 256 9.52 -20.96 -13.61
CA LEU A 256 8.82 -21.87 -12.69
C LEU A 256 9.42 -21.81 -11.28
N ARG A 257 10.76 -21.80 -11.17
CA ARG A 257 11.47 -21.62 -9.89
C ARG A 257 11.18 -20.27 -9.25
N SER A 258 11.22 -19.19 -10.02
CA SER A 258 10.92 -17.84 -9.53
C SER A 258 9.49 -17.75 -8.98
N GLY A 259 8.53 -18.40 -9.63
CA GLY A 259 7.18 -18.51 -9.10
C GLY A 259 7.15 -19.21 -7.73
N ASP A 260 7.72 -20.41 -7.62
CA ASP A 260 7.74 -21.15 -6.33
C ASP A 260 8.50 -20.39 -5.25
N TYR A 261 9.57 -19.70 -5.65
CA TYR A 261 10.36 -18.85 -4.78
C TYR A 261 9.51 -17.72 -4.17
N TRP A 262 8.77 -16.97 -4.98
CA TRP A 262 7.95 -15.87 -4.46
C TRP A 262 6.75 -16.38 -3.67
N ASP A 263 6.10 -17.46 -4.10
CA ASP A 263 5.04 -18.11 -3.32
C ASP A 263 5.54 -18.51 -1.91
N SER A 264 6.79 -18.97 -1.80
CA SER A 264 7.40 -19.35 -0.53
C SER A 264 7.86 -18.18 0.35
N ASN A 265 8.15 -17.00 -0.23
CA ASN A 265 8.58 -15.80 0.49
C ASN A 265 7.40 -14.89 0.91
N VAL A 266 6.26 -15.02 0.25
CA VAL A 266 5.02 -14.33 0.62
C VAL A 266 3.90 -15.36 0.92
N PRO A 267 4.13 -16.33 1.85
CA PRO A 267 3.16 -17.37 2.15
C PRO A 267 2.01 -16.82 3.01
N ASP A 268 2.35 -15.88 3.89
CA ASP A 268 1.43 -15.27 4.83
C ASP A 268 0.81 -14.03 4.19
N PHE A 269 -0.41 -14.18 3.68
CA PHE A 269 -1.21 -13.09 3.14
C PHE A 269 -2.68 -13.45 3.38
N SER A 270 -3.38 -12.61 4.13
CA SER A 270 -4.82 -12.78 4.36
C SER A 270 -5.54 -12.92 3.02
N PRO A 271 -6.20 -14.06 2.71
CA PRO A 271 -6.78 -14.26 1.38
C PRO A 271 -7.76 -13.16 1.03
N LEU A 272 -7.56 -12.55 -0.12
CA LEU A 272 -8.32 -11.40 -0.61
C LEU A 272 -8.95 -11.74 -1.97
N THR A 273 -10.22 -11.38 -2.14
CA THR A 273 -10.93 -11.45 -3.42
C THR A 273 -11.59 -10.11 -3.67
N LEU A 274 -11.30 -9.50 -4.82
CA LEU A 274 -11.86 -8.23 -5.26
C LEU A 274 -12.36 -8.36 -6.71
N PRO A 275 -13.29 -7.49 -7.16
CA PRO A 275 -13.86 -7.58 -8.50
C PRO A 275 -12.87 -7.39 -9.64
N ASP A 276 -11.85 -6.58 -9.40
CA ASP A 276 -10.66 -6.42 -10.23
C ASP A 276 -9.46 -6.97 -9.45
N GLN A 277 -8.85 -8.01 -10.01
CA GLN A 277 -7.73 -8.73 -9.42
C GLN A 277 -6.49 -7.83 -9.24
N SER A 278 -6.34 -6.77 -10.03
CA SER A 278 -5.20 -5.86 -9.93
C SER A 278 -5.10 -5.18 -8.56
N TRP A 279 -6.23 -4.94 -7.87
CA TRP A 279 -6.24 -4.41 -6.51
C TRP A 279 -5.72 -5.40 -5.47
N THR A 280 -5.98 -6.70 -5.65
CA THR A 280 -5.38 -7.75 -4.82
C THR A 280 -3.90 -7.90 -5.12
N ASP A 281 -3.55 -7.85 -6.40
CA ASP A 281 -2.19 -8.09 -6.86
C ASP A 281 -1.24 -6.94 -6.44
N ILE A 282 -1.62 -5.66 -6.58
CA ILE A 282 -0.81 -4.52 -6.08
C ILE A 282 -0.58 -4.60 -4.57
N THR A 283 -1.61 -5.01 -3.83
CA THR A 283 -1.55 -5.17 -2.37
C THR A 283 -0.55 -6.26 -1.98
N LYS A 284 -0.52 -7.39 -2.70
CA LYS A 284 0.44 -8.46 -2.45
C LYS A 284 1.84 -8.13 -2.99
N HIS A 285 1.92 -7.38 -4.10
CA HIS A 285 3.17 -6.98 -4.75
C HIS A 285 4.05 -6.17 -3.80
N ALA A 286 3.47 -5.22 -3.07
CA ALA A 286 4.19 -4.40 -2.09
C ALA A 286 5.00 -5.23 -1.09
N PHE A 287 4.48 -6.36 -0.60
CA PHE A 287 5.23 -7.25 0.29
C PHE A 287 6.39 -7.98 -0.40
N ALA A 288 6.27 -8.28 -1.70
CA ALA A 288 7.39 -8.83 -2.46
C ALA A 288 8.47 -7.77 -2.66
N ILE A 289 8.07 -6.52 -2.95
CA ILE A 289 8.99 -5.37 -3.08
C ILE A 289 9.69 -5.07 -1.74
N GLU A 290 8.98 -5.16 -0.62
CA GLU A 290 9.59 -5.04 0.71
C GLU A 290 10.75 -6.02 0.90
N LEU A 291 10.51 -7.30 0.61
CA LEU A 291 11.53 -8.34 0.78
C LEU A 291 12.68 -8.21 -0.23
N LEU A 292 12.41 -7.65 -1.41
CA LEU A 292 13.41 -7.40 -2.44
C LEU A 292 14.36 -6.27 -2.03
N VAL A 293 13.82 -5.19 -1.47
CA VAL A 293 14.60 -4.00 -1.08
C VAL A 293 15.31 -4.21 0.26
N ARG A 294 14.76 -5.03 1.16
CA ARG A 294 15.43 -5.41 2.41
C ARG A 294 16.56 -6.41 2.15
N TYR A 295 17.79 -6.06 2.50
CA TYR A 295 18.92 -6.99 2.35
C TYR A 295 18.70 -8.23 3.21
N GLY A 296 18.80 -9.42 2.61
CA GLY A 296 18.49 -10.68 3.29
C GLY A 296 17.01 -10.86 3.68
N GLY A 297 16.14 -9.95 3.25
CA GLY A 297 14.72 -9.92 3.61
C GLY A 297 14.39 -9.26 4.95
N ASP A 298 15.38 -8.76 5.71
CA ASP A 298 15.16 -8.18 7.03
C ASP A 298 15.80 -6.79 7.22
N TYR A 299 17.01 -6.56 6.73
CA TYR A 299 17.71 -5.29 6.92
C TYR A 299 17.06 -4.15 6.12
N PRO A 300 16.67 -3.03 6.77
CA PRO A 300 15.92 -1.96 6.13
C PRO A 300 16.72 -1.22 5.06
N LYS A 301 16.00 -0.77 4.03
CA LYS A 301 16.46 0.19 3.03
C LYS A 301 15.34 1.17 2.71
N TYR A 302 15.69 2.45 2.58
CA TYR A 302 14.72 3.50 2.28
C TYR A 302 14.27 3.42 0.83
N GLY A 303 15.20 3.60 -0.10
CA GLY A 303 15.00 3.44 -1.54
C GLY A 303 15.86 2.33 -2.14
N PHE A 304 15.88 2.28 -3.48
CA PHE A 304 16.73 1.39 -4.26
C PHE A 304 17.66 2.22 -5.17
N TYR A 305 18.87 1.72 -5.43
CA TYR A 305 19.84 2.27 -6.40
C TYR A 305 20.56 3.60 -6.08
N ASP A 306 19.91 4.77 -6.09
CA ASP A 306 20.63 6.05 -5.98
C ASP A 306 21.26 6.18 -4.59
N ARG A 307 22.52 6.62 -4.51
CA ARG A 307 23.20 6.89 -3.24
C ARG A 307 22.41 7.86 -2.36
N ASN A 308 21.66 8.80 -2.93
CA ASN A 308 20.84 9.72 -2.15
C ASN A 308 19.61 9.07 -1.51
N TYR A 309 19.21 7.86 -1.93
CA TYR A 309 17.99 7.17 -1.46
C TYR A 309 18.22 5.76 -0.93
N ALA A 310 19.22 5.03 -1.43
CA ALA A 310 19.64 3.71 -0.98
C ALA A 310 20.83 3.76 0.02
N GLY A 311 21.31 4.97 0.34
CA GLY A 311 22.40 5.23 1.28
C GLY A 311 22.13 4.68 2.67
N SER A 312 23.17 4.16 3.33
CA SER A 312 22.98 3.52 4.63
C SER A 312 22.65 4.50 5.78
N GLU A 313 22.86 5.80 5.59
CA GLU A 313 22.47 6.82 6.57
C GLU A 313 20.95 6.97 6.72
N TYR A 314 20.15 6.38 5.82
CA TYR A 314 18.69 6.37 5.88
C TYR A 314 18.11 5.08 6.44
N ASP A 315 18.92 4.03 6.62
CA ASP A 315 18.41 2.69 6.94
C ASP A 315 17.73 2.65 8.32
N GLY A 316 18.10 3.56 9.23
CA GLY A 316 17.47 3.75 10.53
C GLY A 316 16.26 4.69 10.52
N PHE A 317 15.81 5.16 9.35
CA PHE A 317 14.67 6.06 9.26
C PHE A 317 13.39 5.38 9.78
N GLN A 318 12.72 6.06 10.72
CA GLN A 318 11.65 5.45 11.51
C GLN A 318 10.43 5.07 10.66
N ASP A 319 10.15 5.83 9.58
CA ASP A 319 9.04 5.50 8.67
C ASP A 319 9.22 4.17 7.94
N ILE A 320 10.46 3.74 7.66
CA ILE A 320 10.74 2.40 7.09
C ILE A 320 10.31 1.31 8.08
N PHE A 321 10.58 1.54 9.36
CA PHE A 321 10.21 0.63 10.43
C PHE A 321 8.68 0.63 10.66
N THR A 322 8.07 1.79 10.86
CA THR A 322 6.66 1.88 11.28
C THR A 322 5.69 1.47 10.16
N SER A 323 5.91 1.89 8.92
CA SER A 323 5.05 1.52 7.78
C SER A 323 5.10 0.00 7.51
N SER A 324 6.30 -0.60 7.51
CA SER A 324 6.50 -2.03 7.32
C SER A 324 5.88 -2.86 8.45
N VAL A 325 6.10 -2.49 9.71
CA VAL A 325 5.49 -3.20 10.85
C VAL A 325 3.97 -3.09 10.79
N MET A 326 3.43 -1.90 10.52
CA MET A 326 1.99 -1.68 10.40
C MET A 326 1.39 -2.56 9.31
N ALA A 327 1.93 -2.52 8.08
CA ALA A 327 1.44 -3.32 6.96
C ALA A 327 1.53 -4.83 7.25
N ASN A 328 2.66 -5.33 7.76
CA ASN A 328 2.82 -6.75 8.05
C ASN A 328 1.88 -7.24 9.16
N LEU A 329 1.65 -6.43 10.22
CA LEU A 329 0.68 -6.75 11.28
C LEU A 329 -0.75 -6.83 10.73
N LEU A 330 -1.14 -5.84 9.93
CA LEU A 330 -2.45 -5.71 9.31
C LEU A 330 -2.81 -6.92 8.42
N TRP A 331 -1.83 -7.57 7.81
CA TRP A 331 -2.01 -8.70 6.90
C TRP A 331 -1.72 -10.08 7.51
N GLY A 332 -1.27 -10.13 8.77
CA GLY A 332 -0.99 -11.37 9.48
C GLY A 332 0.41 -11.94 9.23
N ARG A 333 1.31 -11.13 8.67
CA ARG A 333 2.72 -11.45 8.39
C ARG A 333 3.57 -11.29 9.65
N PHE A 334 3.17 -11.95 10.72
CA PHE A 334 3.73 -11.73 12.06
C PHE A 334 5.22 -12.09 12.16
N ASP A 335 5.65 -13.13 11.44
CA ASP A 335 7.07 -13.52 11.40
C ASP A 335 7.94 -12.44 10.74
N GLN A 336 7.44 -11.82 9.68
CA GLN A 336 8.14 -10.70 9.05
C GLN A 336 8.14 -9.46 9.95
N ALA A 337 6.99 -9.12 10.55
CA ALA A 337 6.92 -8.01 11.52
C ALA A 337 7.91 -8.20 12.68
N LYS A 338 8.03 -9.42 13.20
CA LYS A 338 9.01 -9.79 14.23
C LYS A 338 10.45 -9.56 13.76
N LYS A 339 10.81 -10.03 12.57
CA LYS A 339 12.16 -9.83 12.00
C LYS A 339 12.50 -8.34 11.88
N VAL A 340 11.56 -7.53 11.38
CA VAL A 340 11.73 -6.08 11.25
C VAL A 340 11.92 -5.43 12.63
N ILE A 341 11.12 -5.79 13.63
CA ILE A 341 11.28 -5.32 15.02
C ILE A 341 12.65 -5.72 15.58
N GLU A 342 13.04 -6.99 15.49
CA GLU A 342 14.31 -7.44 16.03
C GLU A 342 15.49 -6.75 15.34
N ASN A 343 15.50 -6.67 14.02
CA ASN A 343 16.55 -6.01 13.25
C ASN A 343 16.66 -4.53 13.67
N TYR A 344 15.53 -3.83 13.78
CA TYR A 344 15.50 -2.42 14.17
C TYR A 344 16.10 -2.18 15.57
N PHE A 345 15.66 -2.96 16.55
CA PHE A 345 16.16 -2.88 17.93
C PHE A 345 17.61 -3.34 18.09
N ILE A 346 18.12 -4.20 17.21
CA ILE A 346 19.54 -4.61 17.24
C ILE A 346 20.44 -3.49 16.72
N TRP A 347 20.10 -2.92 15.56
CA TRP A 347 21.04 -2.10 14.78
C TRP A 347 20.80 -0.60 14.88
N PHE A 348 19.56 -0.18 15.15
CA PHE A 348 19.17 1.22 14.98
C PHE A 348 18.70 1.88 16.27
N VAL A 349 18.38 1.12 17.31
CA VAL A 349 18.01 1.68 18.62
C VAL A 349 19.18 1.51 19.59
N SER A 350 19.70 2.60 20.13
CA SER A 350 20.73 2.57 21.18
C SER A 350 20.14 2.18 22.55
N ASP A 351 20.99 1.92 23.55
CA ASP A 351 20.54 1.64 24.92
C ASP A 351 19.87 2.84 25.60
N THR A 352 20.14 4.07 25.12
CA THR A 352 19.47 5.30 25.57
C THR A 352 18.22 5.64 24.76
N GLY A 353 17.84 4.79 23.80
CA GLY A 353 16.66 4.99 22.95
C GLY A 353 16.90 5.87 21.72
N ASP A 354 18.05 6.53 21.63
CA ASP A 354 18.46 7.29 20.44
C ASP A 354 18.52 6.40 19.20
N ILE A 355 18.21 6.98 18.04
CA ILE A 355 18.08 6.26 16.77
C ILE A 355 19.31 6.53 15.90
N ASN A 356 19.85 5.47 15.28
CA ASN A 356 20.90 5.57 14.28
C ASN A 356 20.36 6.08 12.93
N MET A 357 19.97 7.36 12.93
CA MET A 357 19.45 8.13 11.81
C MET A 357 19.89 9.60 12.00
N ARG A 358 19.72 10.43 10.96
CA ARG A 358 20.10 11.85 10.97
C ARG A 358 19.49 12.68 12.11
N GLY A 359 18.36 12.21 12.65
CA GLY A 359 17.85 12.61 13.95
C GLY A 359 16.50 11.97 14.23
N PRO A 360 16.02 12.06 15.47
CA PRO A 360 14.79 11.39 15.87
C PRO A 360 13.56 12.17 15.41
N GLU A 361 12.59 11.45 14.91
CA GLU A 361 11.23 11.95 14.70
C GLU A 361 10.43 11.64 15.96
N ILE A 362 10.15 12.67 16.76
CA ILE A 362 9.46 12.49 18.04
C ILE A 362 8.10 11.76 17.91
N PRO A 363 7.25 12.05 16.91
CA PRO A 363 5.98 11.33 16.73
C PRO A 363 6.18 9.82 16.57
N GLN A 364 7.24 9.42 15.87
CA GLN A 364 7.49 8.04 15.49
C GLN A 364 7.88 7.16 16.69
N TYR A 365 8.39 7.72 17.79
CA TYR A 365 8.53 6.98 19.05
C TYR A 365 7.16 6.51 19.56
N GLY A 366 6.18 7.41 19.62
CA GLY A 366 4.83 7.10 20.05
C GLY A 366 4.12 6.08 19.16
N LEU A 367 4.23 6.26 17.84
CA LEU A 367 3.71 5.30 16.85
C LEU A 367 4.37 3.92 17.03
N SER A 368 5.69 3.87 17.21
CA SER A 368 6.43 2.63 17.45
C SER A 368 5.94 1.88 18.70
N LEU A 369 5.68 2.59 19.81
CA LEU A 369 5.12 2.00 21.03
C LEU A 369 3.72 1.41 20.80
N SER A 370 2.87 2.10 20.03
CA SER A 370 1.54 1.61 19.65
C SER A 370 1.62 0.37 18.74
N LEU A 371 2.56 0.33 17.79
CA LEU A 371 2.78 -0.83 16.92
C LEU A 371 3.32 -2.05 17.68
N LEU A 372 4.24 -1.86 18.63
CA LEU A 372 4.71 -2.94 19.51
C LEU A 372 3.58 -3.50 20.37
N THR A 373 2.71 -2.62 20.87
CA THR A 373 1.49 -3.03 21.58
C THR A 373 0.55 -3.83 20.67
N THR A 374 0.37 -3.38 19.43
CA THR A 374 -0.46 -4.08 18.43
C THR A 374 0.11 -5.45 18.09
N TYR A 375 1.43 -5.56 17.90
CA TYR A 375 2.13 -6.83 17.74
C TYR A 375 1.85 -7.78 18.90
N ALA A 376 2.02 -7.31 20.14
CA ALA A 376 1.75 -8.10 21.33
C ALA A 376 0.29 -8.56 21.42
N ARG A 377 -0.68 -7.69 21.09
CA ARG A 377 -2.12 -8.02 21.10
C ARG A 377 -2.48 -9.04 20.02
N TYR A 378 -1.94 -8.90 18.81
CA TYR A 378 -2.25 -9.79 17.69
C TYR A 378 -1.61 -11.18 17.82
N THR A 379 -0.40 -11.25 18.41
CA THR A 379 0.41 -12.47 18.43
C THR A 379 0.45 -13.17 19.78
N GLY A 380 0.25 -12.43 20.88
CA GLY A 380 0.53 -12.90 22.23
C GLY A 380 2.03 -13.02 22.56
N ASP A 381 2.94 -12.63 21.66
CA ASP A 381 4.40 -12.74 21.86
C ASP A 381 4.94 -11.61 22.75
N ILE A 382 4.62 -11.70 24.04
CA ILE A 382 5.13 -10.83 25.10
C ILE A 382 6.64 -11.02 25.33
N ALA A 383 7.19 -12.18 24.93
CA ALA A 383 8.61 -12.47 25.08
C ALA A 383 9.48 -11.53 24.22
N LEU A 384 9.02 -11.17 23.01
CA LEU A 384 9.72 -10.19 22.18
C LEU A 384 9.81 -8.82 22.86
N LEU A 385 8.69 -8.29 23.38
CA LEU A 385 8.70 -7.01 24.10
C LEU A 385 9.53 -7.09 25.38
N SER A 386 9.51 -8.24 26.07
CA SER A 386 10.33 -8.46 27.27
C SER A 386 11.84 -8.43 26.95
N LYS A 387 12.25 -9.02 25.82
CA LYS A 387 13.64 -8.98 25.33
C LYS A 387 14.13 -7.55 25.10
N TRP A 388 13.28 -6.69 24.54
CA TRP A 388 13.62 -5.31 24.22
C TRP A 388 13.14 -4.27 25.24
N LYS A 389 12.61 -4.72 26.39
CA LYS A 389 12.04 -3.88 27.44
C LYS A 389 12.92 -2.69 27.82
N PRO A 390 14.25 -2.81 28.00
CA PRO A 390 15.10 -1.67 28.33
C PRO A 390 15.06 -0.54 27.28
N LYS A 391 15.13 -0.89 25.98
CA LYS A 391 15.10 0.09 24.89
C LYS A 391 13.70 0.69 24.69
N ILE A 392 12.64 -0.11 24.90
CA ILE A 392 11.25 0.38 24.92
C ILE A 392 11.05 1.41 26.03
N LEU A 393 11.55 1.12 27.24
CA LEU A 393 11.49 2.06 28.37
C LEU A 393 12.34 3.32 28.12
N ALA A 394 13.44 3.22 27.36
CA ALA A 394 14.23 4.38 26.99
C ALA A 394 13.44 5.33 26.06
N TRP A 395 12.69 4.81 25.09
CA TRP A 395 11.77 5.63 24.28
C TRP A 395 10.69 6.30 25.13
N VAL A 396 10.06 5.55 26.04
CA VAL A 396 9.10 6.13 27.00
C VAL A 396 9.75 7.25 27.79
N LYS A 397 10.98 7.04 28.28
CA LYS A 397 11.69 8.04 29.08
C LYS A 397 11.99 9.32 28.30
N ILE A 398 12.31 9.22 27.01
CA ILE A 398 12.45 10.40 26.13
C ILE A 398 11.14 11.19 26.11
N LEU A 399 10.01 10.53 25.84
CA LEU A 399 8.69 11.17 25.78
C LEU A 399 8.27 11.78 27.12
N GLU A 400 8.49 11.08 28.23
CA GLU A 400 8.21 11.58 29.58
C GLU A 400 9.03 12.82 29.90
N THR A 401 10.32 12.80 29.58
CA THR A 401 11.23 13.92 29.84
C THR A 401 10.81 15.16 29.06
N LEU A 402 10.52 15.01 27.76
CA LEU A 402 10.03 16.12 26.93
C LEU A 402 8.68 16.66 27.42
N HIS A 403 7.82 15.79 27.95
CA HIS A 403 6.55 16.23 28.54
C HIS A 403 6.75 16.94 29.88
N ASP A 404 7.66 16.46 30.75
CA ASP A 404 8.01 17.14 32.00
C ASP A 404 8.58 18.55 31.73
N GLU A 405 9.42 18.69 30.71
CA GLU A 405 9.92 19.99 30.24
C GLU A 405 8.79 20.91 29.78
N SER A 406 7.82 20.38 29.03
CA SER A 406 6.65 21.15 28.58
C SER A 406 5.72 21.58 29.72
N LEU A 407 5.67 20.81 30.82
CA LEU A 407 4.89 21.12 32.02
C LEU A 407 5.58 22.11 32.96
N ALA A 408 6.89 22.35 32.78
CA ALA A 408 7.62 23.39 33.50
C ALA A 408 7.31 24.81 32.98
N LEU A 409 6.65 24.93 31.84
CA LEU A 409 6.15 26.19 31.31
C LEU A 409 5.03 26.76 32.19
N GLN A 410 4.74 28.05 32.05
CA GLN A 410 3.57 28.65 32.69
C GLN A 410 2.29 28.07 32.07
N GLU A 411 1.27 27.74 32.87
CA GLU A 411 -0.01 27.18 32.35
C GLU A 411 -0.71 28.10 31.34
N SER A 412 -0.43 29.40 31.37
CA SER A 412 -0.94 30.37 30.39
C SER A 412 -0.20 30.36 29.06
N ASP A 413 0.95 29.68 28.97
CA ASP A 413 1.71 29.51 27.74
C ASP A 413 0.98 28.52 26.81
N LEU A 414 0.77 28.89 25.54
CA LEU A 414 0.14 28.01 24.54
C LEU A 414 0.94 26.73 24.25
N ASN A 415 2.21 26.64 24.63
CA ASN A 415 3.04 25.45 24.51
C ASN A 415 2.99 24.55 25.76
N TYR A 416 2.32 24.99 26.84
CA TYR A 416 2.22 24.23 28.08
C TYR A 416 1.68 22.82 27.84
N GLY A 417 2.38 21.80 28.34
CA GLY A 417 1.99 20.39 28.22
C GLY A 417 2.02 19.82 26.78
N LEU A 418 2.69 20.50 25.84
CA LEU A 418 2.91 20.02 24.47
C LEU A 418 4.40 19.75 24.25
N ILE A 419 4.76 18.51 23.92
CA ILE A 419 6.16 18.13 23.77
C ILE A 419 6.81 18.78 22.54
N ALA A 420 7.98 19.40 22.74
CA ALA A 420 8.77 19.99 21.67
C ALA A 420 9.81 19.01 21.13
N GLY A 421 10.00 19.01 19.81
CA GLY A 421 11.04 18.24 19.14
C GLY A 421 10.83 18.18 17.64
N TRP A 422 11.75 17.52 16.93
CA TRP A 422 11.65 17.38 15.48
C TRP A 422 10.44 16.52 15.11
N SER A 423 9.62 17.06 14.20
CA SER A 423 8.61 16.27 13.51
C SER A 423 9.18 15.54 12.30
N GLU A 424 10.22 16.07 11.66
CA GLU A 424 10.81 15.56 10.42
C GLU A 424 12.33 15.43 10.59
N SER A 425 12.87 14.27 10.22
CA SER A 425 14.30 13.94 10.31
C SER A 425 15.18 14.86 9.45
N ASP A 426 14.69 15.27 8.27
CA ASP A 426 15.40 16.17 7.36
C ASP A 426 15.58 17.60 7.92
N SER A 427 14.95 17.91 9.05
CA SER A 427 15.26 19.11 9.86
C SER A 427 16.75 19.24 10.17
N CYS A 428 17.48 18.11 10.25
CA CYS A 428 18.92 18.09 10.48
C CYS A 428 19.73 18.78 9.37
N LEU A 429 19.21 18.84 8.14
CA LEU A 429 19.88 19.40 6.97
C LEU A 429 19.75 20.92 6.90
N SER A 430 18.86 21.50 7.71
CA SER A 430 18.72 22.95 7.81
C SER A 430 19.94 23.58 8.47
N GLN A 431 20.33 24.77 7.99
CA GLN A 431 21.36 25.60 8.62
C GLN A 431 21.04 25.94 10.09
N ASN A 432 19.76 25.96 10.47
CA ASN A 432 19.30 26.12 11.83
C ASN A 432 18.33 24.99 12.20
N SER A 433 18.88 23.79 12.42
CA SER A 433 18.08 22.60 12.76
C SER A 433 17.32 22.72 14.08
N SER A 434 17.85 23.49 15.05
CA SER A 434 17.17 23.77 16.32
C SER A 434 15.85 24.55 16.16
N LEU A 435 15.66 25.26 15.04
CA LEU A 435 14.39 25.94 14.72
C LEU A 435 13.20 24.96 14.74
N TYR A 436 13.43 23.72 14.31
CA TYR A 436 12.39 22.70 14.22
C TYR A 436 12.24 21.91 15.51
N ILE A 437 12.96 22.22 16.59
CA ILE A 437 12.64 21.67 17.92
C ILE A 437 11.45 22.45 18.44
N SER A 438 10.24 21.98 18.13
CA SER A 438 9.01 22.74 18.34
C SER A 438 7.83 21.85 18.72
N PRO A 439 6.79 22.40 19.38
CA PRO A 439 5.65 21.63 19.84
C PRO A 439 4.65 21.36 18.71
N TYR A 440 5.07 20.62 17.69
CA TYR A 440 4.19 20.16 16.61
C TYR A 440 3.13 19.21 17.18
N TRP A 441 1.91 19.30 16.66
CA TRP A 441 0.77 18.58 17.22
C TRP A 441 0.91 17.05 17.17
N ASN A 442 1.48 16.53 16.09
CA ASN A 442 1.74 15.10 15.92
C ASN A 442 2.70 14.53 16.96
N ASN A 443 3.65 15.33 17.48
CA ASN A 443 4.55 14.90 18.55
C ASN A 443 3.71 14.47 19.78
N ASN A 444 2.85 15.36 20.25
CA ASN A 444 2.04 15.11 21.45
C ASN A 444 0.98 14.04 21.19
N ALA A 445 0.36 14.05 20.00
CA ALA A 445 -0.69 13.10 19.64
C ALA A 445 -0.19 11.65 19.60
N ASN A 446 0.94 11.38 18.94
CA ASN A 446 1.50 10.03 18.89
C ASN A 446 2.11 9.61 20.21
N ALA A 447 2.78 10.52 20.94
CA ALA A 447 3.32 10.19 22.26
C ALA A 447 2.21 9.75 23.22
N ALA A 448 1.10 10.49 23.26
CA ALA A 448 -0.05 10.11 24.08
C ALA A 448 -0.63 8.76 23.65
N ARG A 449 -0.77 8.50 22.34
CA ARG A 449 -1.24 7.22 21.82
C ARG A 449 -0.32 6.06 22.25
N GLY A 450 0.98 6.22 22.07
CA GLY A 450 1.97 5.21 22.43
C GLY A 450 1.94 4.85 23.91
N LEU A 451 1.90 5.86 24.80
CA LEU A 451 1.82 5.67 26.26
C LEU A 451 0.51 4.97 26.66
N LYS A 452 -0.62 5.41 26.10
CA LYS A 452 -1.95 4.83 26.36
C LYS A 452 -1.99 3.35 25.96
N ASP A 453 -1.49 3.03 24.77
CA ASP A 453 -1.48 1.65 24.28
C ASP A 453 -0.54 0.77 25.11
N LEU A 454 0.68 1.24 25.37
CA LEU A 454 1.67 0.47 26.12
C LEU A 454 1.23 0.22 27.57
N SER A 455 0.46 1.12 28.17
CA SER A 455 -0.07 0.95 29.53
C SER A 455 -0.98 -0.28 29.69
N THR A 456 -1.50 -0.84 28.59
CA THR A 456 -2.35 -2.03 28.65
C THR A 456 -1.56 -3.34 28.62
N ILE A 457 -0.23 -3.28 28.55
CA ILE A 457 0.62 -4.47 28.41
C ILE A 457 1.17 -4.87 29.78
N ASP A 458 0.85 -6.07 30.24
CA ASP A 458 1.09 -6.56 31.61
C ASP A 458 2.53 -6.43 32.10
N ILE A 459 3.53 -6.62 31.23
CA ILE A 459 4.95 -6.50 31.60
C ILE A 459 5.38 -5.08 31.96
N PHE A 460 4.52 -4.09 31.74
CA PHE A 460 4.67 -2.69 32.13
C PHE A 460 3.65 -2.23 33.18
N SER A 461 2.96 -3.17 33.84
CA SER A 461 1.91 -2.87 34.84
C SER A 461 2.34 -1.93 35.96
N GLU A 462 3.63 -1.90 36.32
CA GLU A 462 4.19 -0.96 37.31
C GLU A 462 3.98 0.51 36.94
N ASN A 463 3.98 0.84 35.64
CA ASN A 463 3.82 2.21 35.14
C ASN A 463 2.46 2.46 34.48
N ALA A 464 1.61 1.44 34.38
CA ALA A 464 0.38 1.48 33.58
C ALA A 464 -0.54 2.66 33.95
N VAL A 465 -0.79 2.86 35.25
CA VAL A 465 -1.66 3.95 35.72
C VAL A 465 -1.05 5.32 35.41
N GLU A 466 0.26 5.48 35.61
CA GLU A 466 0.97 6.72 35.32
C GLU A 466 0.91 7.07 33.83
N TRP A 467 1.24 6.11 32.97
CA TRP A 467 1.22 6.31 31.52
C TRP A 467 -0.17 6.58 30.96
N ALA A 468 -1.18 5.86 31.43
CA ALA A 468 -2.58 6.12 31.05
C ALA A 468 -3.01 7.53 31.45
N THR A 469 -2.69 7.96 32.68
CA THR A 469 -2.99 9.30 33.19
C THR A 469 -2.24 10.38 32.40
N ARG A 470 -0.95 10.18 32.14
CA ARG A 470 -0.12 11.10 31.36
C ARG A 470 -0.65 11.24 29.93
N ALA A 471 -1.01 10.13 29.28
CA ALA A 471 -1.62 10.15 27.96
C ALA A 471 -2.94 10.93 27.93
N GLU A 472 -3.81 10.74 28.93
CA GLU A 472 -5.07 11.49 29.04
C GLU A 472 -4.81 13.00 29.18
N ILE A 473 -3.84 13.40 30.01
CA ILE A 473 -3.41 14.81 30.15
C ILE A 473 -2.95 15.36 28.79
N MET A 474 -2.10 14.65 28.07
CA MET A 474 -1.60 15.07 26.76
C MET A 474 -2.72 15.19 25.72
N ILE A 475 -3.66 14.25 25.66
CA ILE A 475 -4.81 14.28 24.74
C ILE A 475 -5.70 15.50 25.05
N ASN A 476 -6.02 15.71 26.32
CA ASN A 476 -6.85 16.83 26.77
C ASN A 476 -6.18 18.17 26.50
N GLN A 477 -4.87 18.28 26.78
CA GLN A 477 -4.09 19.49 26.52
C GLN A 477 -3.99 19.81 25.03
N THR A 478 -3.79 18.79 24.19
CA THR A 478 -3.78 18.92 22.72
C THR A 478 -5.11 19.49 22.23
N SER A 479 -6.23 18.84 22.60
CA SER A 479 -7.57 19.25 22.17
C SER A 479 -7.97 20.63 22.67
N SER A 480 -7.66 20.94 23.93
CA SER A 480 -7.93 22.24 24.56
C SER A 480 -7.16 23.37 23.90
N THR A 481 -5.86 23.17 23.69
CA THR A 481 -5.00 24.20 23.08
C THR A 481 -5.35 24.40 21.61
N LEU A 482 -5.50 23.31 20.85
CA LEU A 482 -5.87 23.37 19.43
C LEU A 482 -7.17 24.18 19.25
N SER A 483 -8.19 23.90 20.04
CA SER A 483 -9.48 24.62 19.99
C SER A 483 -9.35 26.13 20.24
N LYS A 484 -8.35 26.57 21.01
CA LYS A 484 -8.11 28.01 21.29
C LYS A 484 -7.39 28.73 20.15
N VAL A 485 -6.56 28.01 19.38
CA VAL A 485 -5.67 28.61 18.37
C VAL A 485 -6.19 28.47 16.93
N ILE A 486 -7.23 27.65 16.71
CA ILE A 486 -7.93 27.58 15.43
C ILE A 486 -8.47 28.96 15.05
N ARG A 487 -8.23 29.35 13.81
CA ARG A 487 -8.59 30.66 13.27
C ARG A 487 -9.97 30.62 12.64
N PHE A 488 -10.99 30.82 13.47
CA PHE A 488 -12.41 30.84 13.06
C PHE A 488 -12.84 32.05 12.23
N ASN A 489 -11.95 33.05 12.08
CA ASN A 489 -12.16 34.18 11.17
C ASN A 489 -11.84 33.84 9.69
N MET A 490 -11.33 32.64 9.42
CA MET A 490 -11.11 32.11 8.07
C MET A 490 -12.23 31.12 7.70
N THR A 491 -12.48 30.88 6.41
CA THR A 491 -13.56 30.00 5.93
C THR A 491 -13.05 29.00 4.89
N PRO A 492 -13.00 27.69 5.21
CA PRO A 492 -13.27 27.08 6.52
C PRO A 492 -12.26 27.54 7.59
N PRO A 493 -12.50 27.31 8.90
CA PRO A 493 -11.52 27.63 9.93
C PRO A 493 -10.14 27.02 9.65
N TYR A 494 -9.08 27.81 9.82
CA TYR A 494 -7.72 27.34 9.61
C TYR A 494 -7.15 26.72 10.88
N VAL A 495 -6.60 25.51 10.76
CA VAL A 495 -5.91 24.79 11.82
C VAL A 495 -4.41 25.00 11.66
N PRO A 496 -3.72 25.77 12.53
CA PRO A 496 -2.26 25.95 12.42
C PRO A 496 -1.50 24.66 12.75
N VAL A 497 -0.27 24.48 12.25
CA VAL A 497 0.59 23.31 12.60
C VAL A 497 1.31 23.44 13.94
N LEU A 498 1.29 24.64 14.54
CA LEU A 498 1.94 24.96 15.80
C LEU A 498 1.05 25.90 16.64
N PRO A 499 1.08 25.82 17.98
CA PRO A 499 0.26 26.66 18.86
C PRO A 499 0.52 28.17 18.70
N LYS A 500 1.77 28.56 18.44
CA LYS A 500 2.22 29.97 18.39
C LYS A 500 2.62 30.38 16.97
N THR A 501 1.65 30.46 16.06
CA THR A 501 1.88 30.93 14.69
C THR A 501 0.82 31.95 14.26
N SER A 502 1.25 33.01 13.55
CA SER A 502 0.38 34.05 13.01
C SER A 502 0.13 33.90 11.50
N MET A 503 1.04 33.27 10.77
CA MET A 503 0.93 32.97 9.33
C MET A 503 0.33 31.58 9.11
N THR A 504 -0.33 31.40 7.97
CA THR A 504 -0.60 30.07 7.42
C THR A 504 0.69 29.41 6.96
N VAL A 505 0.65 28.09 6.72
CA VAL A 505 1.79 27.35 6.16
C VAL A 505 2.27 28.00 4.86
N ARG A 506 1.35 28.33 3.94
CA ARG A 506 1.70 28.89 2.62
C ARG A 506 2.32 30.27 2.73
N GLU A 507 1.74 31.17 3.54
CA GLU A 507 2.33 32.49 3.80
C GLU A 507 3.75 32.39 4.39
N CYS A 508 3.96 31.45 5.32
CA CYS A 508 5.26 31.21 5.92
C CYS A 508 6.30 30.75 4.88
N MET A 509 5.95 29.80 4.00
CA MET A 509 6.85 29.35 2.91
C MET A 509 7.19 30.45 1.91
N GLU A 510 6.24 31.33 1.61
CA GLU A 510 6.42 32.38 0.62
C GLU A 510 7.26 33.55 1.14
N THR A 511 7.20 33.82 2.45
CA THR A 511 7.74 35.06 3.02
C THR A 511 8.95 34.87 3.93
N GLU A 512 9.17 33.67 4.47
CA GLU A 512 10.28 33.39 5.37
C GLU A 512 11.36 32.53 4.71
N SER A 513 12.63 32.94 4.82
CA SER A 513 13.76 32.15 4.34
C SER A 513 13.99 30.85 5.13
N GLN A 514 13.46 30.76 6.34
CA GLN A 514 13.43 29.56 7.18
C GLN A 514 12.05 29.47 7.85
N CYS A 515 11.12 28.79 7.20
CA CYS A 515 9.77 28.62 7.71
C CYS A 515 9.71 27.47 8.73
N GLN A 516 9.39 27.78 9.99
CA GLN A 516 9.22 26.76 11.04
C GLN A 516 8.03 25.80 10.75
N GLN A 517 7.13 26.16 9.84
CA GLN A 517 6.01 25.33 9.41
C GLN A 517 6.34 24.38 8.24
N MET A 518 7.63 24.16 7.93
CA MET A 518 8.07 23.19 6.92
C MET A 518 7.64 21.76 7.27
N TRP A 519 7.44 20.96 6.21
CA TRP A 519 6.91 19.59 6.31
C TRP A 519 5.56 19.49 7.02
N SER A 520 4.74 20.55 6.95
CA SER A 520 3.39 20.61 7.54
C SER A 520 2.48 19.41 7.21
N HIS A 521 2.63 18.84 6.02
CA HIS A 521 1.91 17.66 5.58
C HIS A 521 2.05 16.49 6.57
N ARG A 522 3.26 16.29 7.12
CA ARG A 522 3.55 15.30 8.16
C ARG A 522 2.81 15.61 9.44
N VAL A 523 2.92 16.85 9.91
CA VAL A 523 2.27 17.29 11.14
C VAL A 523 0.78 17.01 11.11
N TYR A 524 0.10 17.30 9.99
CA TYR A 524 -1.33 17.03 9.87
C TYR A 524 -1.65 15.53 9.76
N ALA A 525 -0.99 14.81 8.85
CA ALA A 525 -1.28 13.39 8.61
C ALA A 525 -1.04 12.54 9.87
N GLU A 526 0.06 12.77 10.57
CA GLU A 526 0.43 12.03 11.77
C GLU A 526 -0.30 12.54 13.03
N MET A 527 -0.83 13.77 13.05
CA MET A 527 -1.74 14.21 14.12
C MET A 527 -3.08 13.48 14.04
N LEU A 528 -3.55 13.19 12.82
CA LEU A 528 -4.80 12.48 12.56
C LEU A 528 -4.66 10.96 12.80
N GLN A 529 -3.53 10.37 12.42
CA GLN A 529 -3.26 8.94 12.51
C GLN A 529 -3.57 8.26 13.86
N PRO A 530 -3.18 8.79 15.04
CA PRO A 530 -3.41 8.12 16.32
C PRO A 530 -4.88 8.04 16.73
N GLY A 531 -5.78 8.77 16.04
CA GLY A 531 -7.23 8.74 16.31
C GLY A 531 -7.63 9.29 17.67
N ILE A 532 -6.78 10.13 18.30
CA ILE A 532 -7.03 10.70 19.64
C ILE A 532 -7.81 12.02 19.62
N LEU A 533 -7.96 12.66 18.46
CA LEU A 533 -8.68 13.92 18.35
C LEU A 533 -10.20 13.69 18.38
N PRO A 534 -10.96 14.53 19.10
CA PRO A 534 -12.41 14.60 18.95
C PRO A 534 -12.82 14.80 17.47
N ALA A 535 -13.91 14.15 17.06
CA ALA A 535 -14.34 14.11 15.66
C ALA A 535 -14.56 15.50 15.03
N ASN A 536 -14.98 16.49 15.82
CA ASN A 536 -15.12 17.88 15.34
C ASN A 536 -13.77 18.53 15.00
N LEU A 537 -12.73 18.29 15.82
CA LEU A 537 -11.39 18.81 15.57
C LEU A 537 -10.72 18.08 14.41
N ALA A 538 -10.87 16.76 14.32
CA ALA A 538 -10.36 15.99 13.19
C ALA A 538 -11.00 16.43 11.86
N ASN A 539 -12.32 16.66 11.83
CA ASN A 539 -12.99 17.24 10.66
C ASN A 539 -12.50 18.65 10.31
N GLN A 540 -12.32 19.52 11.31
CA GLN A 540 -11.79 20.87 11.07
C GLN A 540 -10.37 20.82 10.50
N THR A 541 -9.51 19.93 11.01
CA THR A 541 -8.18 19.70 10.47
C THR A 541 -8.24 19.31 9.00
N ILE A 542 -9.04 18.31 8.63
CA ILE A 542 -9.14 17.87 7.23
C ILE A 542 -9.70 18.98 6.33
N ASN A 543 -10.74 19.69 6.77
CA ASN A 543 -11.30 20.81 6.00
C ASN A 543 -10.27 21.93 5.80
N SER A 544 -9.44 22.20 6.82
CA SER A 544 -8.32 23.13 6.71
C SER A 544 -7.27 22.62 5.72
N MET A 545 -6.91 21.34 5.77
CA MET A 545 -5.96 20.76 4.82
C MET A 545 -6.43 20.89 3.37
N GLN A 546 -7.71 20.64 3.13
CA GLN A 546 -8.35 20.73 1.82
C GLN A 546 -8.39 22.15 1.27
N ALA A 547 -8.72 23.13 2.12
CA ALA A 547 -8.87 24.52 1.69
C ALA A 547 -7.54 25.29 1.58
N TYR A 548 -6.49 24.89 2.30
CA TYR A 548 -5.28 25.70 2.48
C TYR A 548 -4.00 25.05 1.96
N GLY A 549 -4.11 24.29 0.87
CA GLY A 549 -2.94 23.86 0.11
C GLY A 549 -2.26 22.59 0.63
N ILE A 550 -2.89 21.78 1.49
CA ILE A 550 -2.24 20.62 2.11
C ILE A 550 -2.63 19.30 1.45
N THR A 551 -3.61 19.32 0.54
CA THR A 551 -4.01 18.15 -0.27
C THR A 551 -3.73 18.37 -1.75
N SER A 552 -3.56 17.30 -2.51
CA SER A 552 -3.47 17.30 -3.98
C SER A 552 -4.14 16.04 -4.51
N LEU A 553 -5.14 16.20 -5.38
CA LEU A 553 -5.94 15.11 -5.93
C LEU A 553 -6.55 14.19 -4.85
N GLY A 554 -6.94 14.77 -3.71
CA GLY A 554 -7.53 14.05 -2.57
C GLY A 554 -6.53 13.28 -1.71
N VAL A 555 -5.25 13.32 -2.04
CA VAL A 555 -4.13 12.78 -1.24
C VAL A 555 -3.46 13.95 -0.51
N VAL A 556 -2.57 13.67 0.43
CA VAL A 556 -1.72 14.69 1.06
C VAL A 556 -0.75 15.26 0.01
N ALA A 557 -0.61 16.59 -0.07
CA ALA A 557 0.33 17.24 -0.96
C ALA A 557 1.75 17.25 -0.37
N ASN A 558 2.77 17.20 -1.24
CA ASN A 558 4.12 17.58 -0.83
C ASN A 558 4.19 19.11 -0.73
N VAL A 559 4.16 19.63 0.50
CA VAL A 559 4.05 21.07 0.76
C VAL A 559 5.43 21.74 0.69
N GLY A 560 5.79 22.22 -0.50
CA GLY A 560 6.94 23.10 -0.77
C GLY A 560 6.54 24.48 -1.31
N LEU A 561 7.46 25.15 -2.01
CA LEU A 561 7.14 26.37 -2.77
C LEU A 561 6.07 26.06 -3.82
N ILE A 562 5.08 26.95 -3.94
CA ILE A 562 4.01 26.80 -4.92
C ILE A 562 4.60 26.95 -6.34
N SER A 563 4.18 26.07 -7.24
CA SER A 563 4.61 26.05 -8.65
C SER A 563 3.38 26.12 -9.55
N PRO A 564 3.37 26.94 -10.63
CA PRO A 564 2.30 26.90 -11.61
C PRO A 564 2.34 25.61 -12.45
N GLN A 565 3.46 24.88 -12.47
CA GLN A 565 3.60 23.65 -13.23
C GLN A 565 2.98 22.46 -12.50
N SER A 566 3.18 22.34 -11.18
CA SER A 566 2.82 21.15 -10.42
C SER A 566 2.34 21.46 -9.00
N ARG A 567 1.41 20.63 -8.54
CA ARG A 567 1.06 20.45 -7.13
C ARG A 567 1.29 18.98 -6.77
N ASP A 568 2.47 18.70 -6.23
CA ASP A 568 2.94 17.33 -6.04
C ASP A 568 2.15 16.59 -4.96
N ILE A 569 1.97 15.29 -5.17
CA ILE A 569 1.33 14.34 -4.27
C ILE A 569 2.40 13.68 -3.41
N LEU A 570 2.16 13.56 -2.11
CA LEU A 570 3.03 12.84 -1.18
C LEU A 570 2.59 11.38 -1.05
N GLY A 571 3.46 10.46 -1.49
CA GLY A 571 3.19 9.04 -1.55
C GLY A 571 3.31 8.31 -0.22
N PHE A 572 4.18 8.76 0.68
CA PHE A 572 4.35 8.17 2.02
C PHE A 572 3.62 8.97 3.10
N ILE A 573 3.51 8.41 4.33
CA ILE A 573 2.85 8.93 5.55
C ILE A 573 1.36 9.34 5.46
N SER A 574 0.82 9.43 4.25
CA SER A 574 -0.53 9.91 3.96
C SER A 574 -1.64 8.93 4.38
N TYR A 575 -1.30 7.69 4.75
CA TYR A 575 -2.26 6.70 5.27
C TYR A 575 -2.90 7.11 6.61
N GLY A 576 -2.26 7.97 7.41
CA GLY A 576 -2.86 8.54 8.62
C GLY A 576 -4.07 9.44 8.32
N TYR A 577 -3.96 10.24 7.26
CA TYR A 577 -5.07 11.02 6.72
C TYR A 577 -6.19 10.11 6.18
N ALA A 578 -5.85 9.09 5.40
CA ALA A 578 -6.82 8.13 4.87
C ALA A 578 -7.59 7.38 5.97
N GLN A 579 -6.90 6.95 7.04
CA GLN A 579 -7.53 6.32 8.20
C GLN A 579 -8.54 7.28 8.87
N ALA A 580 -8.19 8.55 9.04
CA ALA A 580 -9.09 9.53 9.65
C ALA A 580 -10.33 9.79 8.79
N LEU A 581 -10.21 9.81 7.45
CA LEU A 581 -11.37 9.89 6.56
C LEU A 581 -12.35 8.75 6.83
N LEU A 582 -11.87 7.50 6.94
CA LEU A 582 -12.73 6.36 7.27
C LEU A 582 -13.33 6.45 8.67
N LEU A 583 -12.56 6.83 9.69
CA LEU A 583 -13.07 6.96 11.06
C LEU A 583 -14.20 8.00 11.16
N LEU A 584 -14.10 9.08 10.40
CA LEU A 584 -15.08 10.18 10.36
C LEU A 584 -16.25 9.92 9.39
N GLY A 585 -16.26 8.80 8.66
CA GLY A 585 -17.30 8.49 7.68
C GLY A 585 -17.20 9.32 6.38
N ARG A 586 -16.05 9.92 6.09
CA ARG A 586 -15.75 10.66 4.84
C ARG A 586 -15.33 9.69 3.74
N VAL A 587 -16.22 8.77 3.41
CA VAL A 587 -15.91 7.58 2.60
C VAL A 587 -15.58 7.92 1.15
N ASP A 588 -16.31 8.84 0.52
CA ASP A 588 -16.06 9.24 -0.87
C ASP A 588 -14.64 9.84 -1.04
N GLU A 589 -14.20 10.63 -0.06
CA GLU A 589 -12.84 11.19 -0.02
C GLU A 589 -11.78 10.12 0.18
N PHE A 590 -12.07 9.09 0.97
CA PHE A 590 -11.16 7.93 1.11
C PHE A 590 -11.05 7.17 -0.20
N ILE A 591 -12.15 7.01 -0.94
CA ILE A 591 -12.14 6.32 -2.24
C ILE A 591 -11.35 7.14 -3.27
N LEU A 592 -11.48 8.47 -3.25
CA LEU A 592 -10.61 9.35 -4.05
C LEU A 592 -9.14 9.13 -3.69
N PHE A 593 -8.81 9.13 -2.41
CA PHE A 593 -7.45 8.85 -1.94
C PHE A 593 -6.93 7.50 -2.48
N LEU A 594 -7.71 6.44 -2.35
CA LEU A 594 -7.35 5.09 -2.80
C LEU A 594 -7.03 5.05 -4.29
N TYR A 595 -7.90 5.64 -5.11
CA TYR A 595 -7.71 5.71 -6.57
C TYR A 595 -6.53 6.60 -6.96
N SER A 596 -6.40 7.77 -6.35
CA SER A 596 -5.30 8.69 -6.64
C SER A 596 -3.94 8.09 -6.27
N HIS A 597 -3.84 7.38 -5.14
CA HIS A 597 -2.61 6.74 -4.72
C HIS A 597 -2.18 5.61 -5.68
N ARG A 598 -3.12 4.76 -6.13
CA ARG A 598 -2.83 3.74 -7.15
C ARG A 598 -2.34 4.34 -8.46
N TYR A 599 -2.99 5.38 -8.97
CA TYR A 599 -2.77 5.82 -10.34
C TYR A 599 -1.74 6.91 -10.52
N HIS A 600 -1.45 7.66 -9.45
CA HIS A 600 -0.56 8.81 -9.52
C HIS A 600 0.66 8.71 -8.60
N VAL A 601 0.64 7.84 -7.57
CA VAL A 601 1.84 7.56 -6.74
C VAL A 601 2.57 6.31 -7.22
N HIS A 602 1.86 5.30 -7.72
CA HIS A 602 2.47 4.08 -8.24
C HIS A 602 2.61 4.12 -9.76
N SER A 603 3.69 3.52 -10.28
CA SER A 603 3.83 3.29 -11.71
C SER A 603 2.74 2.34 -12.23
N ARG A 604 2.21 2.61 -13.44
CA ARG A 604 1.15 1.78 -14.02
C ARG A 604 1.67 0.38 -14.34
N GLY A 605 0.93 -0.63 -13.88
CA GLY A 605 1.17 -2.05 -14.17
C GLY A 605 2.38 -2.70 -13.48
N GLN A 606 3.42 -1.94 -13.13
CA GLN A 606 4.56 -2.40 -12.33
C GLN A 606 4.44 -2.04 -10.86
N TRP A 607 3.56 -1.07 -10.54
CA TRP A 607 3.22 -0.63 -9.19
C TRP A 607 4.41 -0.35 -8.29
N ILE A 608 5.39 0.38 -8.80
CA ILE A 608 6.48 0.91 -8.00
C ILE A 608 6.03 2.26 -7.47
N ALA A 609 5.89 2.38 -6.15
CA ALA A 609 5.51 3.61 -5.48
C ALA A 609 6.66 4.61 -5.42
N THR A 610 6.30 5.87 -5.26
CA THR A 610 7.26 6.96 -5.22
C THR A 610 7.03 7.89 -4.04
N GLU A 611 8.09 8.52 -3.54
CA GLU A 611 7.95 9.43 -2.40
C GLU A 611 7.08 10.64 -2.73
N VAL A 612 7.33 11.29 -3.87
CA VAL A 612 6.68 12.55 -4.29
C VAL A 612 6.29 12.52 -5.77
N ALA A 613 5.01 12.36 -6.08
CA ALA A 613 4.55 12.35 -7.48
C ALA A 613 4.10 13.73 -7.98
N GLY A 614 4.75 14.23 -9.03
CA GLY A 614 4.33 15.47 -9.70
C GLY A 614 3.05 15.30 -10.52
N THR A 615 2.23 16.36 -10.61
CA THR A 615 0.97 16.36 -11.37
C THR A 615 1.11 16.94 -12.78
N TYR A 616 2.28 17.45 -13.13
CA TYR A 616 2.55 18.10 -14.42
C TYR A 616 2.85 17.13 -15.58
N GLY A 617 3.06 15.85 -15.28
CA GLY A 617 3.44 14.82 -16.25
C GLY A 617 4.87 14.95 -16.78
N GLY A 618 5.33 13.93 -17.51
CA GLY A 618 6.57 13.98 -18.28
C GLY A 618 7.67 13.03 -17.79
N THR A 619 8.83 13.12 -18.45
CA THR A 619 10.03 12.32 -18.17
C THR A 619 11.04 13.10 -17.33
N GLY A 620 11.37 12.60 -16.14
CA GLY A 620 12.38 13.19 -15.27
C GLY A 620 13.03 12.14 -14.36
N ASP A 621 14.22 12.47 -13.84
CA ASP A 621 15.04 11.63 -12.95
C ASP A 621 14.69 11.84 -11.45
N GLU A 622 13.63 12.58 -11.15
CA GLU A 622 13.42 13.22 -9.84
C GLU A 622 12.47 12.47 -8.91
N ASN A 623 12.09 11.22 -9.21
CA ASN A 623 11.10 10.53 -8.39
C ASN A 623 11.61 9.23 -7.77
N PRO A 624 12.05 9.29 -6.51
CA PRO A 624 12.67 8.16 -5.85
C PRO A 624 11.60 7.28 -5.23
N PHE A 625 11.67 5.99 -5.55
CA PHE A 625 10.99 4.99 -4.76
C PHE A 625 11.41 5.10 -3.29
N CYS A 626 10.43 5.00 -2.41
CA CYS A 626 10.68 4.75 -1.01
C CYS A 626 9.73 3.66 -0.48
N LEU A 627 10.26 2.80 0.39
CA LEU A 627 9.51 1.71 0.99
C LEU A 627 8.26 2.19 1.75
N PRO A 628 8.27 3.32 2.49
CA PRO A 628 7.07 3.81 3.16
C PRO A 628 5.92 4.15 2.20
N ALA A 629 6.19 4.66 1.00
CA ALA A 629 5.16 4.91 0.00
C ALA A 629 4.55 3.60 -0.52
N GLU A 630 5.40 2.61 -0.81
CA GLU A 630 5.01 1.26 -1.27
C GLU A 630 4.07 0.56 -0.28
N MET A 631 4.29 0.75 1.03
CA MET A 631 3.46 0.14 2.08
C MET A 631 2.07 0.79 2.24
N THR A 632 1.79 1.93 1.58
CA THR A 632 0.53 2.65 1.77
C THR A 632 -0.67 1.85 1.25
N ILE A 633 -0.59 1.24 0.07
CA ILE A 633 -1.70 0.45 -0.51
C ILE A 633 -2.08 -0.74 0.37
N PRO A 634 -1.14 -1.58 0.86
CA PRO A 634 -1.45 -2.62 1.84
C PRO A 634 -2.17 -2.11 3.08
N ILE A 635 -1.74 -0.96 3.62
CA ILE A 635 -2.36 -0.37 4.81
C ILE A 635 -3.79 0.03 4.50
N ILE A 636 -4.02 0.90 3.52
CA ILE A 636 -5.35 1.45 3.26
C ILE A 636 -6.32 0.41 2.71
N MET A 637 -5.86 -0.58 1.95
CA MET A 637 -6.71 -1.68 1.49
C MET A 637 -7.22 -2.50 2.68
N ARG A 638 -6.33 -2.78 3.64
CA ARG A 638 -6.71 -3.50 4.84
C ARG A 638 -7.70 -2.70 5.69
N LEU A 639 -7.54 -1.37 5.81
CA LEU A 639 -8.47 -0.49 6.52
C LEU A 639 -9.83 -0.35 5.79
N ALA A 640 -9.83 -0.33 4.45
CA ALA A 640 -11.06 -0.25 3.66
C ALA A 640 -11.99 -1.45 3.92
N LEU A 641 -11.40 -2.64 4.03
CA LEU A 641 -12.12 -3.89 4.19
C LEU A 641 -12.47 -4.20 5.65
N VAL A 642 -11.53 -3.96 6.57
CA VAL A 642 -11.71 -4.23 7.99
C VAL A 642 -10.99 -3.13 8.80
N LEU A 643 -11.71 -2.27 9.50
CA LEU A 643 -11.12 -1.17 10.28
C LEU A 643 -11.42 -1.33 11.76
N GLU A 644 -10.39 -1.38 12.59
CA GLU A 644 -10.54 -1.31 14.04
C GLU A 644 -10.67 0.14 14.47
N HIS A 645 -11.66 0.44 15.30
CA HIS A 645 -11.65 1.72 15.99
C HIS A 645 -10.49 1.73 17.00
N PRO A 646 -9.63 2.76 17.01
CA PRO A 646 -8.41 2.77 17.82
C PRO A 646 -8.68 2.67 19.34
N ASP A 647 -9.82 3.20 19.79
CA ASP A 647 -10.23 3.24 21.20
C ASP A 647 -11.50 2.43 21.48
N ASP A 648 -12.63 2.87 20.92
CA ASP A 648 -13.94 2.22 21.08
C ASP A 648 -13.96 0.73 20.70
N ASP A 649 -14.82 -0.04 21.37
CA ASP A 649 -15.02 -1.47 21.13
C ASP A 649 -15.89 -1.73 19.88
N VAL A 650 -15.36 -1.29 18.72
CA VAL A 650 -16.05 -1.25 17.42
C VAL A 650 -15.14 -1.79 16.32
N LEU A 651 -15.70 -2.66 15.45
CA LEU A 651 -15.06 -3.15 14.23
C LEU A 651 -15.92 -2.81 13.01
N PHE A 652 -15.33 -2.14 12.03
CA PHE A 652 -15.96 -1.79 10.76
C PHE A 652 -15.59 -2.80 9.66
N PHE A 653 -16.55 -3.15 8.82
CA PHE A 653 -16.41 -4.03 7.67
C PHE A 653 -16.87 -3.33 6.40
N GLY A 654 -16.04 -3.41 5.36
CA GLY A 654 -16.31 -2.88 4.03
C GLY A 654 -16.46 -1.36 3.95
N ARG A 655 -16.07 -0.60 4.99
CA ARG A 655 -16.33 0.83 5.09
C ARG A 655 -15.75 1.64 3.92
N GLY A 656 -14.54 1.27 3.47
CA GLY A 656 -13.87 1.89 2.33
C GLY A 656 -14.11 1.18 1.00
N VAL A 657 -15.04 0.22 0.93
CA VAL A 657 -15.35 -0.49 -0.33
C VAL A 657 -16.17 0.44 -1.24
N PRO A 658 -15.71 0.68 -2.48
CA PRO A 658 -16.45 1.44 -3.47
C PRO A 658 -17.77 0.76 -3.85
N ALA A 659 -18.83 1.53 -4.00
CA ALA A 659 -20.12 1.00 -4.44
C ALA A 659 -20.02 0.41 -5.86
N ALA A 660 -19.22 1.03 -6.74
CA ALA A 660 -18.95 0.51 -8.09
C ALA A 660 -18.38 -0.92 -8.10
N TRP A 661 -17.63 -1.32 -7.06
CA TRP A 661 -17.11 -2.68 -6.93
C TRP A 661 -18.23 -3.68 -6.63
N LEU A 662 -19.18 -3.32 -5.75
CA LEU A 662 -20.35 -4.14 -5.44
C LEU A 662 -21.27 -4.32 -6.66
N GLU A 663 -21.45 -3.27 -7.47
CA GLU A 663 -22.29 -3.31 -8.68
C GLU A 663 -21.86 -4.35 -9.70
N THR A 664 -20.59 -4.75 -9.70
CA THR A 664 -20.10 -5.82 -10.58
C THR A 664 -20.77 -7.16 -10.31
N GLY A 665 -21.38 -7.32 -9.13
CA GLY A 665 -21.95 -8.57 -8.63
C GLY A 665 -20.90 -9.64 -8.31
N LYS A 666 -19.61 -9.32 -8.40
CA LYS A 666 -18.53 -10.20 -7.95
C LYS A 666 -18.39 -10.11 -6.43
N GLU A 667 -17.88 -11.18 -5.83
CA GLU A 667 -17.60 -11.21 -4.39
C GLU A 667 -16.43 -10.26 -4.05
N ILE A 668 -16.60 -9.54 -2.95
CA ILE A 668 -15.52 -8.83 -2.25
C ILE A 668 -15.34 -9.56 -0.92
N SER A 669 -14.16 -10.11 -0.65
CA SER A 669 -13.90 -10.80 0.60
C SER A 669 -12.47 -10.70 1.09
N ILE A 670 -12.31 -10.71 2.41
CA ILE A 670 -11.02 -10.89 3.09
C ILE A 670 -11.19 -11.97 4.16
N LYS A 671 -10.24 -12.90 4.23
CA LYS A 671 -10.26 -14.01 5.18
C LYS A 671 -9.07 -13.96 6.10
N GLN A 672 -9.26 -14.44 7.33
CA GLN A 672 -8.24 -14.58 8.35
C GLN A 672 -7.53 -13.27 8.71
N ALA A 673 -8.19 -12.14 8.48
CA ALA A 673 -7.66 -10.81 8.76
C ALA A 673 -7.44 -10.65 10.27
N PRO A 674 -6.21 -10.33 10.74
CA PRO A 674 -5.95 -10.12 12.17
C PRO A 674 -6.70 -8.92 12.74
N THR A 675 -7.18 -9.03 13.97
CA THR A 675 -7.67 -7.90 14.76
C THR A 675 -7.30 -8.10 16.23
N ARG A 676 -7.50 -7.09 17.09
CA ARG A 676 -7.30 -7.25 18.54
C ARG A 676 -8.31 -8.22 19.21
N TRP A 677 -9.34 -8.61 18.46
CA TRP A 677 -10.35 -9.60 18.84
C TRP A 677 -10.11 -10.98 18.24
N GLY A 678 -8.96 -11.19 17.58
CA GLY A 678 -8.63 -12.40 16.84
C GLY A 678 -8.89 -12.28 15.34
N ARG A 679 -8.78 -13.40 14.61
CA ARG A 679 -8.95 -13.40 13.15
C ARG A 679 -10.42 -13.26 12.76
N VAL A 680 -10.65 -12.55 11.66
CA VAL A 680 -11.99 -12.33 11.10
C VAL A 680 -12.04 -12.68 9.62
N ASP A 681 -13.21 -13.15 9.18
CA ASP A 681 -13.55 -13.29 7.77
C ASP A 681 -14.70 -12.34 7.45
N PHE A 682 -14.63 -11.68 6.30
CA PHE A 682 -15.67 -10.82 5.77
C PHE A 682 -15.89 -11.13 4.30
N SER A 683 -17.14 -11.25 3.88
CA SER A 683 -17.51 -11.24 2.47
C SER A 683 -18.76 -10.41 2.24
N VAL A 684 -18.85 -9.79 1.06
CA VAL A 684 -20.02 -9.09 0.57
C VAL A 684 -20.16 -9.27 -0.94
N GLN A 685 -21.39 -9.46 -1.40
CA GLN A 685 -21.72 -9.62 -2.81
C GLN A 685 -23.13 -9.11 -3.09
N MET A 686 -23.31 -8.44 -4.23
CA MET A 686 -24.63 -8.05 -4.73
C MET A 686 -25.14 -9.03 -5.78
N ASP A 687 -26.31 -9.62 -5.56
CA ASP A 687 -27.13 -10.17 -6.63
C ASP A 687 -27.85 -9.00 -7.33
N THR A 688 -27.27 -8.56 -8.45
CA THR A 688 -27.77 -7.42 -9.23
C THR A 688 -29.14 -7.67 -9.85
N LYS A 689 -29.49 -8.93 -10.16
CA LYS A 689 -30.79 -9.30 -10.73
C LYS A 689 -31.87 -9.32 -9.66
N ALA A 690 -31.57 -9.92 -8.51
CA ALA A 690 -32.50 -9.99 -7.39
C ALA A 690 -32.55 -8.69 -6.57
N LYS A 691 -31.67 -7.72 -6.85
CA LYS A 691 -31.51 -6.49 -6.08
C LYS A 691 -31.32 -6.82 -4.59
N LYS A 692 -30.34 -7.67 -4.31
CA LYS A 692 -30.03 -8.14 -2.95
C LYS A 692 -28.55 -8.10 -2.68
N VAL A 693 -28.15 -7.57 -1.52
CA VAL A 693 -26.79 -7.66 -1.01
C VAL A 693 -26.73 -8.74 0.05
N HIS A 694 -25.76 -9.63 -0.07
CA HIS A 694 -25.44 -10.68 0.89
C HIS A 694 -24.08 -10.37 1.50
N ALA A 695 -24.00 -10.30 2.83
CA ALA A 695 -22.74 -10.16 3.53
C ALA A 695 -22.61 -11.20 4.65
N THR A 696 -21.39 -11.65 4.90
CA THR A 696 -21.07 -12.58 6.00
C THR A 696 -19.89 -12.05 6.80
N VAL A 697 -20.01 -12.13 8.12
CA VAL A 697 -18.91 -11.86 9.06
C VAL A 697 -18.72 -13.09 9.94
N VAL A 698 -17.47 -13.53 10.09
CA VAL A 698 -17.08 -14.61 11.01
C VAL A 698 -15.97 -14.12 11.92
N LEU A 699 -16.12 -14.31 13.22
CA LEU A 699 -15.20 -13.88 14.27
C LEU A 699 -14.63 -15.12 14.97
N ALA A 700 -13.32 -15.32 14.92
CA ALA A 700 -12.68 -16.47 15.55
C ALA A 700 -12.49 -16.30 17.07
N GLY A 701 -12.25 -15.07 17.54
CA GLY A 701 -12.05 -14.76 18.97
C GLY A 701 -13.27 -14.12 19.63
N SER A 702 -13.03 -13.41 20.74
CA SER A 702 -14.07 -12.70 21.48
C SER A 702 -14.50 -11.46 20.70
N PRO A 703 -15.80 -11.32 20.33
CA PRO A 703 -16.24 -10.24 19.46
C PRO A 703 -16.14 -8.86 20.15
N PRO A 704 -15.97 -7.76 19.39
CA PRO A 704 -16.16 -6.40 19.92
C PRO A 704 -17.60 -6.19 20.36
N ALA A 705 -17.90 -5.18 21.16
CA ALA A 705 -19.29 -4.81 21.51
C ALA A 705 -20.14 -4.49 20.27
N LYS A 706 -19.59 -3.83 19.25
CA LYS A 706 -20.32 -3.45 18.04
C LYS A 706 -19.59 -3.82 16.75
N LEU A 707 -20.38 -4.22 15.75
CA LEU A 707 -19.93 -4.34 14.37
C LEU A 707 -20.66 -3.30 13.52
N HIS A 708 -19.94 -2.69 12.59
CA HIS A 708 -20.48 -1.84 11.55
C HIS A 708 -20.21 -2.52 10.21
N VAL A 709 -21.24 -2.80 9.41
CA VAL A 709 -21.10 -3.43 8.10
C VAL A 709 -21.69 -2.51 7.04
N LYS A 710 -20.84 -1.98 6.15
CA LYS A 710 -21.28 -1.16 5.02
C LYS A 710 -21.94 -2.05 3.97
N ILE A 711 -23.14 -1.68 3.53
CA ILE A 711 -23.90 -2.41 2.50
C ILE A 711 -23.71 -1.79 1.11
N GLY A 712 -23.21 -0.55 1.04
CA GLY A 712 -22.78 0.10 -0.21
C GLY A 712 -23.95 0.40 -1.15
N LEU A 713 -24.92 1.18 -0.67
CA LEU A 713 -26.08 1.61 -1.46
C LEU A 713 -25.67 2.68 -2.46
N LEU A 714 -26.18 2.58 -3.69
CA LEU A 714 -25.98 3.62 -4.70
C LEU A 714 -26.86 4.84 -4.46
N GLN A 715 -26.49 5.94 -5.11
CA GLN A 715 -27.33 7.12 -5.24
C GLN A 715 -28.71 6.72 -5.80
N ASN A 716 -29.78 7.05 -5.07
CA ASN A 716 -31.20 6.72 -5.33
C ASN A 716 -31.65 5.28 -4.99
N GLN A 717 -30.78 4.41 -4.48
CA GLN A 717 -31.23 3.13 -3.92
C GLN A 717 -31.74 3.32 -2.50
N THR A 718 -32.78 2.56 -2.15
CA THR A 718 -33.30 2.52 -0.79
C THR A 718 -33.39 1.10 -0.28
N ILE A 719 -33.23 0.92 1.02
CA ILE A 719 -33.39 -0.39 1.65
C ILE A 719 -34.89 -0.72 1.70
N ASP A 720 -35.25 -1.88 1.17
CA ASP A 720 -36.60 -2.43 1.26
C ASP A 720 -36.78 -3.29 2.51
N ALA A 721 -35.86 -4.22 2.72
CA ALA A 721 -35.90 -5.16 3.83
C ALA A 721 -34.50 -5.63 4.21
N THR A 722 -34.30 -5.86 5.51
CA THR A 722 -33.04 -6.37 6.06
C THR A 722 -33.28 -7.57 6.94
N MET A 723 -32.46 -8.59 6.76
CA MET A 723 -32.45 -9.81 7.54
C MET A 723 -31.04 -10.07 8.07
N VAL A 724 -30.93 -10.30 9.38
CA VAL A 724 -29.66 -10.65 10.06
C VAL A 724 -29.90 -11.94 10.85
N ASN A 725 -29.18 -13.01 10.54
CA ASN A 725 -29.35 -14.33 11.17
C ASN A 725 -30.84 -14.77 11.26
N ASN A 726 -31.59 -14.56 10.17
CA ASN A 726 -33.05 -14.81 10.07
C ASN A 726 -33.96 -13.90 10.92
N GLN A 727 -33.44 -12.80 11.49
CA GLN A 727 -34.22 -11.78 12.19
C GLN A 727 -34.40 -10.52 11.34
N THR A 728 -35.60 -9.94 11.33
CA THR A 728 -35.94 -8.74 10.55
C THR A 728 -35.93 -7.46 11.39
N GLY A 729 -35.73 -6.30 10.75
CA GLY A 729 -35.97 -4.98 11.38
C GLY A 729 -34.77 -4.35 12.09
N VAL A 730 -33.55 -4.55 11.57
CA VAL A 730 -32.32 -4.01 12.14
C VAL A 730 -32.08 -2.56 11.67
N LEU A 731 -31.51 -1.74 12.56
CA LEU A 731 -31.29 -0.31 12.37
C LEU A 731 -30.04 -0.04 11.51
N PHE A 732 -30.15 0.95 10.62
CA PHE A 732 -29.04 1.50 9.83
C PHE A 732 -28.61 2.85 10.40
N THR A 733 -27.32 3.15 10.27
CA THR A 733 -26.79 4.51 10.40
C THR A 733 -26.16 4.89 9.06
N GLY A 734 -26.85 5.72 8.27
CA GLY A 734 -26.47 5.95 6.88
C GLY A 734 -26.63 4.66 6.05
N ASP A 735 -25.56 4.22 5.41
CA ASP A 735 -25.48 2.99 4.61
C ASP A 735 -24.82 1.81 5.37
N GLU A 736 -24.55 1.99 6.66
CA GLU A 736 -23.99 0.97 7.55
C GLU A 736 -25.05 0.32 8.44
N LEU A 737 -24.96 -1.00 8.53
CA LEU A 737 -25.69 -1.79 9.51
C LEU A 737 -24.91 -1.83 10.82
N VAL A 738 -25.54 -1.41 11.92
CA VAL A 738 -24.91 -1.44 13.26
C VAL A 738 -25.45 -2.64 14.06
N LEU A 739 -24.55 -3.54 14.44
CA LEU A 739 -24.88 -4.80 15.11
C LEU A 739 -24.27 -4.85 16.50
N ASP A 740 -25.10 -5.23 17.48
CA ASP A 740 -24.70 -5.53 18.85
C ASP A 740 -24.35 -7.01 18.95
N THR A 741 -23.08 -7.33 19.17
CA THR A 741 -22.57 -8.71 19.09
C THR A 741 -23.13 -9.61 20.18
N SER A 742 -23.60 -9.04 21.30
CA SER A 742 -24.29 -9.79 22.35
C SER A 742 -25.58 -10.47 21.87
N LYS A 743 -26.14 -10.01 20.73
CA LYS A 743 -27.38 -10.51 20.15
C LYS A 743 -27.18 -11.49 19.01
N PHE A 744 -26.03 -11.45 18.32
CA PHE A 744 -25.82 -12.17 17.06
C PHE A 744 -24.66 -13.18 17.09
N GLY A 745 -23.80 -13.16 18.12
CA GLY A 745 -22.70 -14.11 18.29
C GLY A 745 -21.56 -13.92 17.28
N ASN A 746 -20.77 -14.99 17.07
CA ASN A 746 -19.51 -14.94 16.31
C ASN A 746 -19.68 -15.14 14.79
N SER A 747 -20.89 -15.42 14.31
CA SER A 747 -21.17 -15.56 12.88
C SER A 747 -22.45 -14.80 12.54
N VAL A 748 -22.32 -13.88 11.58
CA VAL A 748 -23.40 -12.99 11.16
C VAL A 748 -23.59 -13.15 9.67
N SER A 749 -24.79 -13.55 9.26
CA SER A 749 -25.25 -13.52 7.87
C SER A 749 -26.26 -12.38 7.71
N ILE A 750 -25.98 -11.52 6.75
CA ILE A 750 -26.75 -10.32 6.46
C ILE A 750 -27.30 -10.44 5.04
N GLN A 751 -28.58 -10.15 4.88
CA GLN A 751 -29.23 -10.00 3.59
C GLN A 751 -30.01 -8.70 3.56
N VAL A 752 -29.74 -7.87 2.56
CA VAL A 752 -30.43 -6.59 2.36
C VAL A 752 -31.07 -6.59 0.98
N SER A 753 -32.38 -6.38 0.92
CA SER A 753 -33.10 -6.16 -0.35
C SER A 753 -33.17 -4.66 -0.62
N ILE A 754 -32.89 -4.25 -1.86
CA ILE A 754 -32.85 -2.85 -2.27
C ILE A 754 -33.93 -2.56 -3.33
N LYS A 755 -34.45 -1.33 -3.32
CA LYS A 755 -35.45 -0.82 -4.27
C LYS A 755 -34.82 0.07 -5.31
#